data_AF-A0A167DY94-F1
#
_entry.id   AF-A0A167DY94-F1
#
_cell.length_a   1.000
_cell.length_b   1.000
_cell.length_c   1.000
_cell.angle_alpha   90.00
_cell.angle_beta   90.00
_cell.angle_gamma   90.00
#
_symmetry.space_group_name_H-M   'P 1'
#
loop_
_entity.id
_entity.type
_entity.pdbx_description
1 polymer ?
#
loop_
_entity_poly.entity_id
_entity_poly.type
_entity_poly.pdbx_seq_one_letter_code
_entity_poly.pdbx_strand_id
1 'polypeptide(L)'
;MSPASSGEVKADDPNNAPYSFDVGKGIPTSENLYANTIGYNYLFQHTFANLAGKITYSCNVNVEYVLKWKEPQPPVPGPDGKPVPVAPIEKSDNESKSYSFTFTKDYSYWNIKNLEVYEIEKSIMRNYAIPNGEVTLTPSNYTPPALISSHSDTVEDHVKAQETGGIDYSPPDVIGGTSRPSPPDDTGLLKGMAEGQTDDPLVKNDKVDFNGQKIMDDTEVVKTGPTPSKIPNPTMINNRVLYKNALLISNSLLNKLNTISTGTIYYKLLPQNINGGSDKQFPVDPINTVTVHTPTVVYADASDDVAHNQKTVPNYSRRAFILDRPFTVTIPTSGQHRNIPGYGNRDFAKYIKTKQVRFEFDVYSSDKSIFYPKDTWITIPVNQLTTAFYTPVWVDEGNYTVYFRTFAENSPSAGFTTESEANLNLDNHVATDTVPVEVIGRLYDFRITDIADPNWEAVFRTSRGNSTSKGISYTVGSKGIDSDPNGSLAPYVLPILRGSHPVASYKTMSVKTGYHFKFDLKSKGNMFGDKDAIRITPTFYFQDKNATTPAKRIEVDLYYHSDTEKFVKIGSASDQERRNITLNTRLRNVPVTDIVNTAGTIYDMNIGWSITRSQYLSAFQKRATEATYVGGYDIQLLPSPLRTFINTFSRPGNASASPARTNASIQQWYGEYSLPAAVYVVEKGTDLASYGRANRLDEKSPIFLRNGYISVNFNIETIRNADINHPHLQYIHAPLDNQWWDMEGFDGTDGVRDRVVTDPYGVQYMLQDGDVVYYDGNQSSYDDFEINGTH
;
A
#
# COMPACT_ATOMS: atom_id res chain seq x y z
N MET A 1 39.50 -10.68 -34.68
CA MET A 1 39.37 -11.15 -33.28
C MET A 1 38.00 -10.72 -32.74
N SER A 2 37.31 -11.56 -31.96
CA SER A 2 36.06 -11.20 -31.26
C SER A 2 36.39 -10.70 -29.84
N PRO A 3 35.72 -9.66 -29.31
CA PRO A 3 36.05 -9.06 -28.01
C PRO A 3 35.63 -9.85 -26.77
N ALA A 4 35.01 -11.04 -26.95
CA ALA A 4 34.44 -11.86 -25.89
C ALA A 4 33.53 -11.05 -24.93
N SER A 5 32.71 -10.17 -25.51
CA SER A 5 32.01 -9.13 -24.75
C SER A 5 30.70 -9.61 -24.13
N SER A 6 30.52 -9.37 -22.83
CA SER A 6 29.29 -9.63 -22.06
C SER A 6 28.86 -8.37 -21.31
N GLY A 7 27.60 -8.31 -20.86
CA GLY A 7 27.08 -7.13 -20.16
C GLY A 7 26.04 -7.45 -19.12
N GLU A 8 25.75 -6.47 -18.28
CA GLU A 8 24.78 -6.60 -17.20
C GLU A 8 23.98 -5.30 -17.03
N VAL A 9 22.70 -5.42 -16.71
CA VAL A 9 21.82 -4.32 -16.30
C VAL A 9 21.17 -4.74 -14.99
N LYS A 10 21.64 -4.24 -13.85
CA LYS A 10 21.22 -4.70 -12.50
C LYS A 10 20.83 -3.52 -11.62
N ALA A 11 20.20 -3.81 -10.48
CA ALA A 11 19.85 -2.80 -9.49
C ALA A 11 21.10 -2.08 -8.98
N ASP A 12 21.08 -0.75 -9.01
CA ASP A 12 22.12 0.11 -8.44
C ASP A 12 21.76 0.44 -7.01
N ASP A 13 22.13 -0.46 -6.11
CA ASP A 13 21.96 -0.28 -4.67
C ASP A 13 23.24 0.36 -4.10
N PRO A 14 23.20 1.63 -3.67
CA PRO A 14 24.39 2.31 -3.23
C PRO A 14 24.97 1.79 -1.91
N ASN A 15 24.30 0.93 -1.12
CA ASN A 15 24.75 0.68 0.27
C ASN A 15 24.34 -0.67 0.92
N ASN A 16 24.17 -1.78 0.19
CA ASN A 16 23.60 -3.01 0.78
C ASN A 16 22.28 -2.69 1.51
N ALA A 17 21.34 -2.01 0.86
CA ALA A 17 20.01 -1.84 1.45
C ALA A 17 19.45 -3.24 1.79
N PRO A 18 18.72 -3.41 2.90
CA PRO A 18 18.19 -4.72 3.32
C PRO A 18 17.23 -5.36 2.31
N TYR A 19 16.95 -4.67 1.20
CA TYR A 19 15.98 -5.00 0.17
C TYR A 19 16.57 -4.86 -1.24
N SER A 20 17.73 -5.48 -1.51
CA SER A 20 18.29 -5.50 -2.87
C SER A 20 17.32 -6.15 -3.86
N PHE A 21 17.00 -5.46 -4.95
CA PHE A 21 16.08 -5.95 -5.98
C PHE A 21 16.77 -6.94 -6.93
N ASP A 22 16.13 -8.07 -7.19
CA ASP A 22 16.50 -8.98 -8.27
C ASP A 22 15.79 -8.53 -9.55
N VAL A 23 16.48 -7.79 -10.41
CA VAL A 23 15.93 -7.22 -11.64
C VAL A 23 15.33 -8.27 -12.58
N GLY A 24 15.75 -9.54 -12.52
CA GLY A 24 15.14 -10.59 -13.32
C GLY A 24 13.73 -10.94 -12.83
N LYS A 25 13.47 -10.78 -11.52
CA LYS A 25 12.19 -11.11 -10.87
C LYS A 25 11.26 -9.91 -10.71
N GLY A 26 11.80 -8.73 -10.47
CA GLY A 26 11.07 -7.50 -10.25
C GLY A 26 11.95 -6.38 -9.71
N ILE A 27 11.83 -5.20 -10.31
CA ILE A 27 12.32 -3.93 -9.76
C ILE A 27 11.25 -2.86 -9.99
N PRO A 28 10.90 -2.05 -8.98
CA PRO A 28 9.95 -0.97 -9.15
C PRO A 28 10.50 0.16 -10.02
N THR A 29 9.59 0.96 -10.57
CA THR A 29 9.93 2.31 -11.01
C THR A 29 10.48 3.15 -9.85
N SER A 30 11.17 4.25 -10.16
CA SER A 30 11.82 5.12 -9.15
C SER A 30 12.94 4.44 -8.34
N GLU A 31 13.41 3.28 -8.80
CA GLU A 31 14.69 2.67 -8.42
C GLU A 31 15.75 2.95 -9.47
N ASN A 32 17.02 2.83 -9.07
CA ASN A 32 18.15 3.02 -9.98
C ASN A 32 18.68 1.69 -10.49
N LEU A 33 19.12 1.69 -11.74
CA LEU A 33 19.89 0.63 -12.37
C LEU A 33 21.35 1.08 -12.57
N TYR A 34 22.23 0.11 -12.76
CA TYR A 34 23.50 0.32 -13.43
C TYR A 34 23.58 -0.56 -14.67
N ALA A 35 24.34 -0.10 -15.65
CA ALA A 35 24.69 -0.84 -16.85
C ALA A 35 26.20 -1.01 -16.95
N ASN A 36 26.63 -2.21 -17.33
CA ASN A 36 28.02 -2.56 -17.49
C ASN A 36 28.25 -3.37 -18.77
N THR A 37 29.41 -3.17 -19.39
CA THR A 37 29.95 -4.01 -20.44
C THR A 37 31.37 -4.41 -20.08
N ILE A 38 31.72 -5.68 -20.29
CA ILE A 38 33.08 -6.18 -20.20
C ILE A 38 33.46 -6.71 -21.59
N GLY A 39 34.71 -6.49 -21.99
CA GLY A 39 35.30 -6.99 -23.24
C GLY A 39 36.81 -6.85 -23.18
N TYR A 40 37.50 -7.27 -24.24
CA TYR A 40 38.95 -7.09 -24.34
C TYR A 40 39.37 -5.61 -24.34
N ASN A 41 40.47 -5.30 -23.65
CA ASN A 41 41.00 -3.94 -23.51
C ASN A 41 41.51 -3.34 -24.83
N TYR A 42 41.82 -4.17 -25.83
CA TYR A 42 42.06 -3.78 -27.21
C TYR A 42 41.80 -4.97 -28.13
N LEU A 43 41.73 -4.71 -29.43
CA LEU A 43 41.74 -5.75 -30.46
C LEU A 43 42.92 -5.52 -31.38
N PHE A 44 43.43 -6.58 -31.99
CA PHE A 44 44.42 -6.44 -33.04
C PHE A 44 44.28 -7.52 -34.11
N GLN A 45 44.84 -7.23 -35.28
CA GLN A 45 45.06 -8.16 -36.37
C GLN A 45 46.34 -7.74 -37.10
N HIS A 46 47.17 -8.69 -37.49
CA HIS A 46 48.38 -8.38 -38.25
C HIS A 46 48.75 -9.50 -39.20
N THR A 47 49.49 -9.16 -40.25
CA THR A 47 50.14 -10.10 -41.16
C THR A 47 51.56 -9.62 -41.42
N PHE A 48 52.54 -10.33 -40.87
CA PHE A 48 53.96 -10.07 -41.10
C PHE A 48 54.48 -11.10 -42.10
N ALA A 49 55.15 -10.63 -43.16
CA ALA A 49 55.71 -11.47 -44.21
C ALA A 49 57.23 -11.41 -44.16
N ASN A 50 57.88 -12.58 -44.15
CA ASN A 50 59.33 -12.67 -44.37
C ASN A 50 59.58 -12.64 -45.88
N LEU A 51 60.28 -11.62 -46.35
CA LEU A 51 60.69 -11.46 -47.74
C LEU A 51 62.15 -11.85 -47.85
N ALA A 52 62.45 -12.81 -48.71
CA ALA A 52 63.81 -13.25 -49.00
C ALA A 52 64.15 -12.97 -50.47
N GLY A 53 65.38 -12.57 -50.73
CA GLY A 53 65.86 -12.20 -52.06
C GLY A 53 67.35 -12.39 -52.21
N LYS A 54 67.88 -11.98 -53.36
CA LYS A 54 69.31 -12.06 -53.70
C LYS A 54 69.76 -10.74 -54.30
N ILE A 55 70.86 -10.16 -53.78
CA ILE A 55 71.56 -9.06 -54.46
C ILE A 55 72.53 -9.67 -55.46
N THR A 56 72.53 -9.16 -56.70
CA THR A 56 73.49 -9.56 -57.73
C THR A 56 74.62 -8.55 -57.80
N TYR A 57 75.84 -9.00 -57.55
CA TYR A 57 77.05 -8.20 -57.70
C TYR A 57 77.68 -8.48 -59.06
N SER A 58 78.05 -7.42 -59.78
CA SER A 58 78.78 -7.51 -61.04
C SER A 58 80.20 -6.99 -60.84
N CYS A 59 81.19 -7.86 -60.96
CA CYS A 59 82.59 -7.51 -60.75
C CYS A 59 83.35 -7.58 -62.06
N ASN A 60 84.16 -6.56 -62.32
CA ASN A 60 85.09 -6.49 -63.43
C ASN A 60 86.50 -6.32 -62.88
N VAL A 61 87.38 -7.28 -63.14
CA VAL A 61 88.75 -7.31 -62.63
C VAL A 61 89.70 -7.39 -63.81
N ASN A 62 90.66 -6.48 -63.88
CA ASN A 62 91.74 -6.54 -64.86
C ASN A 62 92.99 -7.09 -64.18
N VAL A 63 93.51 -8.20 -64.69
CA VAL A 63 94.72 -8.83 -64.17
C VAL A 63 95.80 -8.80 -65.26
N GLU A 64 96.99 -8.34 -64.92
CA GLU A 64 98.16 -8.36 -65.79
C GLU A 64 98.96 -9.64 -65.54
N TYR A 65 99.15 -10.46 -66.56
CA TYR A 65 99.94 -11.69 -66.49
C TYR A 65 101.30 -11.48 -67.13
N VAL A 66 102.35 -11.89 -66.43
CA VAL A 66 103.70 -11.99 -66.99
C VAL A 66 103.86 -13.38 -67.61
N LEU A 67 104.01 -13.43 -68.93
CA LEU A 67 104.13 -14.65 -69.72
C LEU A 67 105.59 -14.89 -70.07
N LYS A 68 106.15 -16.05 -69.72
CA LYS A 68 107.56 -16.39 -69.98
C LYS A 68 107.67 -17.68 -70.81
N TRP A 69 108.45 -17.65 -71.90
CA TRP A 69 108.75 -18.81 -72.73
C TRP A 69 110.15 -18.75 -73.32
N LYS A 70 110.62 -19.88 -73.84
CA LYS A 70 111.95 -20.03 -74.45
C LYS A 70 111.83 -20.28 -75.94
N GLU A 71 112.40 -19.43 -76.76
CA GLU A 71 112.40 -19.65 -78.21
C GLU A 71 113.62 -20.46 -78.65
N PRO A 72 113.43 -21.69 -79.17
CA PRO A 72 114.54 -22.49 -79.67
C PRO A 72 115.20 -21.79 -80.86
N GLN A 73 116.51 -21.63 -80.78
CA GLN A 73 117.30 -20.99 -81.83
C GLN A 73 117.78 -22.03 -82.84
N PRO A 74 117.77 -21.72 -84.15
CA PRO A 74 118.33 -22.62 -85.14
C PRO A 74 119.81 -22.89 -84.82
N PRO A 75 120.25 -24.16 -84.85
CA PRO A 75 121.63 -24.49 -84.52
C PRO A 75 122.57 -23.85 -85.54
N VAL A 76 123.63 -23.21 -85.04
CA VAL A 76 124.63 -22.52 -85.87
C VAL A 76 125.77 -23.46 -86.23
N PRO A 77 126.40 -23.35 -87.42
CA PRO A 77 127.51 -24.22 -87.80
C PRO A 77 128.72 -24.00 -86.90
N GLY A 78 129.18 -25.06 -86.25
CA GLY A 78 130.48 -25.09 -85.55
C GLY A 78 131.65 -25.09 -86.55
N PRO A 79 132.89 -24.88 -86.09
CA PRO A 79 134.08 -24.79 -86.95
C PRO A 79 134.34 -26.02 -87.85
N ASP A 80 133.71 -27.17 -87.55
CA ASP A 80 133.78 -28.42 -88.28
C ASP A 80 132.54 -28.68 -89.18
N GLY A 81 131.68 -27.68 -89.36
CA GLY A 81 130.48 -27.75 -90.19
C GLY A 81 129.31 -28.52 -89.54
N LYS A 82 129.43 -28.95 -88.28
CA LYS A 82 128.34 -29.63 -87.56
C LYS A 82 127.45 -28.62 -86.81
N PRO A 83 126.12 -28.82 -86.76
CA PRO A 83 125.22 -27.89 -86.07
C PRO A 83 125.45 -27.94 -84.55
N VAL A 84 125.76 -26.80 -83.93
CA VAL A 84 125.84 -26.68 -82.46
C VAL A 84 124.50 -26.11 -81.96
N PRO A 85 123.82 -26.78 -81.02
CA PRO A 85 122.59 -26.25 -80.42
C PRO A 85 122.87 -24.94 -79.68
N VAL A 86 122.12 -23.89 -80.00
CA VAL A 86 122.18 -22.61 -79.29
C VAL A 86 121.17 -22.64 -78.15
N ALA A 87 121.59 -22.16 -76.98
CA ALA A 87 120.70 -22.04 -75.83
C ALA A 87 119.45 -21.22 -76.22
N PRO A 88 118.23 -21.69 -75.91
CA PRO A 88 117.02 -20.94 -76.18
C PRO A 88 117.05 -19.54 -75.55
N ILE A 89 116.51 -18.54 -76.25
CA ILE A 89 116.40 -17.18 -75.71
C ILE A 89 115.16 -17.10 -74.82
N GLU A 90 115.33 -16.59 -73.60
CA GLU A 90 114.22 -16.29 -72.70
C GLU A 90 113.43 -15.08 -73.25
N LYS A 91 112.13 -15.24 -73.42
CA LYS A 91 111.18 -14.21 -73.80
C LYS A 91 110.20 -13.97 -72.66
N SER A 92 109.84 -12.70 -72.47
CA SER A 92 108.82 -12.26 -71.51
C SER A 92 107.91 -11.26 -72.20
N ASP A 93 106.62 -11.36 -71.92
CA ASP A 93 105.59 -10.44 -72.40
C ASP A 93 104.53 -10.24 -71.32
N ASN A 94 103.84 -9.11 -71.33
CA ASN A 94 102.74 -8.84 -70.40
C ASN A 94 101.43 -8.85 -71.17
N GLU A 95 100.45 -9.60 -70.67
CA GLU A 95 99.11 -9.63 -71.24
C GLU A 95 98.08 -9.30 -70.16
N SER A 96 97.30 -8.24 -70.38
CA SER A 96 96.16 -7.92 -69.53
C SER A 96 94.95 -8.73 -69.96
N LYS A 97 94.34 -9.45 -69.02
CA LYS A 97 93.09 -10.17 -69.23
C LYS A 97 92.02 -9.63 -68.29
N SER A 98 90.87 -9.25 -68.86
CA SER A 98 89.71 -8.80 -68.11
C SER A 98 88.81 -9.98 -67.76
N TYR A 99 88.41 -10.06 -66.50
CA TYR A 99 87.45 -11.02 -65.98
C TYR A 99 86.18 -10.29 -65.59
N SER A 100 85.05 -10.74 -66.14
CA SER A 100 83.72 -10.32 -65.70
C SER A 100 82.96 -11.53 -65.18
N PHE A 101 82.43 -11.40 -63.97
CA PHE A 101 81.62 -12.44 -63.35
C PHE A 101 80.59 -11.82 -62.41
N THR A 102 79.53 -12.58 -62.16
CA THR A 102 78.50 -12.23 -61.19
C THR A 102 78.43 -13.26 -60.08
N PHE A 103 78.15 -12.79 -58.88
CA PHE A 103 77.75 -13.63 -57.75
C PHE A 103 76.61 -12.99 -56.99
N THR A 104 75.97 -13.77 -56.13
CA THR A 104 74.80 -13.33 -55.38
C THR A 104 75.00 -13.49 -53.88
N LYS A 105 74.49 -12.52 -53.11
CA LYS A 105 74.35 -12.64 -51.66
C LYS A 105 72.87 -12.66 -51.30
N ASP A 106 72.48 -13.68 -50.55
CA ASP A 106 71.10 -13.86 -50.11
C ASP A 106 70.81 -12.92 -48.93
N TYR A 107 69.58 -12.43 -48.87
CA TYR A 107 69.10 -11.60 -47.76
C TYR A 107 67.65 -11.94 -47.40
N SER A 108 67.23 -11.60 -46.19
CA SER A 108 65.81 -11.58 -45.84
C SER A 108 65.47 -10.55 -44.78
N TYR A 109 64.26 -10.00 -44.84
CA TYR A 109 63.72 -9.04 -43.87
C TYR A 109 62.21 -9.25 -43.70
N TRP A 110 61.64 -8.67 -42.66
CA TRP A 110 60.21 -8.73 -42.36
C TRP A 110 59.51 -7.43 -42.74
N ASN A 111 58.37 -7.59 -43.42
CA ASN A 111 57.54 -6.51 -43.90
C ASN A 111 56.10 -6.66 -43.35
N ILE A 112 55.45 -5.53 -43.09
CA ILE A 112 54.08 -5.44 -42.60
C ILE A 112 53.14 -5.45 -43.80
N LYS A 113 52.37 -6.53 -43.98
CA LYS A 113 51.29 -6.57 -44.99
C LYS A 113 49.99 -5.97 -44.47
N ASN A 114 49.70 -6.17 -43.19
CA ASN A 114 48.57 -5.56 -42.51
C ASN A 114 48.90 -5.43 -41.01
N LEU A 115 48.51 -4.32 -40.40
CA LEU A 115 48.62 -4.08 -38.97
C LEU A 115 47.46 -3.21 -38.51
N GLU A 116 46.56 -3.79 -37.73
CA GLU A 116 45.40 -3.15 -37.15
C GLU A 116 45.46 -3.32 -35.63
N VAL A 117 45.32 -2.21 -34.90
CA VAL A 117 45.16 -2.19 -33.44
C VAL A 117 44.01 -1.27 -33.11
N TYR A 118 43.12 -1.70 -32.24
CA TYR A 118 41.90 -0.98 -31.90
C TYR A 118 41.82 -0.67 -30.41
N GLU A 119 41.48 0.58 -30.07
CA GLU A 119 41.11 1.00 -28.72
C GLU A 119 39.60 0.85 -28.48
N ILE A 120 39.18 0.74 -27.22
CA ILE A 120 37.75 0.85 -26.87
C ILE A 120 37.28 2.30 -27.06
N GLU A 121 36.23 2.50 -27.85
CA GLU A 121 35.58 3.80 -27.99
C GLU A 121 34.47 3.99 -26.94
N LYS A 122 33.50 3.07 -26.91
CA LYS A 122 32.30 3.12 -26.05
C LYS A 122 31.55 1.78 -26.08
N SER A 123 30.55 1.65 -25.23
CA SER A 123 29.47 0.66 -25.38
C SER A 123 28.11 1.34 -25.29
N ILE A 124 27.13 0.84 -26.03
CA ILE A 124 25.74 1.31 -25.97
C ILE A 124 24.88 0.15 -25.49
N MET A 125 24.15 0.34 -24.40
CA MET A 125 23.26 -0.65 -23.81
C MET A 125 21.81 -0.16 -23.89
N ARG A 126 20.86 -1.05 -24.18
CA ARG A 126 19.44 -0.74 -24.31
C ARG A 126 18.59 -1.70 -23.52
N ASN A 127 17.59 -1.19 -22.82
CA ASN A 127 16.53 -1.96 -22.16
C ASN A 127 15.35 -1.02 -21.92
N TYR A 128 14.13 -1.57 -21.91
CA TYR A 128 12.90 -0.85 -21.52
C TYR A 128 13.02 -0.02 -20.23
N ALA A 129 13.72 -0.54 -19.22
CA ALA A 129 13.86 0.07 -17.90
C ALA A 129 14.97 1.14 -17.83
N ILE A 130 15.86 1.22 -18.82
CA ILE A 130 16.91 2.24 -18.87
C ILE A 130 16.26 3.61 -19.19
N PRO A 131 16.70 4.71 -18.58
CA PRO A 131 16.23 6.05 -18.92
C PRO A 131 16.29 6.29 -20.43
N ASN A 132 15.16 6.68 -21.03
CA ASN A 132 15.03 6.87 -22.49
C ASN A 132 15.32 5.62 -23.35
N GLY A 133 15.38 4.42 -22.75
CA GLY A 133 15.58 3.14 -23.41
C GLY A 133 17.03 2.81 -23.79
N GLU A 134 17.97 3.74 -23.62
CA GLU A 134 19.36 3.59 -24.06
C GLU A 134 20.33 4.34 -23.14
N VAL A 135 21.52 3.76 -22.94
CA VAL A 135 22.63 4.40 -22.24
C VAL A 135 23.94 4.18 -22.98
N THR A 136 24.72 5.25 -23.15
CA THR A 136 26.11 5.17 -23.63
C THR A 136 27.06 5.07 -22.43
N LEU A 137 27.92 4.05 -22.46
CA LEU A 137 29.01 3.79 -21.51
C LEU A 137 30.32 4.24 -22.16
N THR A 138 30.94 5.28 -21.61
CA THR A 138 32.24 5.77 -22.06
C THR A 138 33.34 5.21 -21.16
N PRO A 139 34.50 4.78 -21.71
CA PRO A 139 35.59 4.23 -20.91
C PRO A 139 36.05 5.18 -19.81
N SER A 140 36.11 4.69 -18.57
CA SER A 140 36.68 5.40 -17.41
C SER A 140 37.90 4.64 -16.87
N ASN A 141 38.94 5.37 -16.45
CA ASN A 141 40.20 4.79 -15.97
C ASN A 141 40.80 3.75 -16.94
N TYR A 142 40.61 3.98 -18.24
CA TYR A 142 41.11 3.14 -19.31
C TYR A 142 42.27 3.83 -20.01
N THR A 143 43.38 3.11 -20.15
CA THR A 143 44.54 3.56 -20.91
C THR A 143 44.50 2.87 -22.27
N PRO A 144 44.32 3.61 -23.39
CA PRO A 144 44.36 3.03 -24.72
C PRO A 144 45.72 2.41 -25.05
N PRO A 145 45.75 1.37 -25.91
CA PRO A 145 47.00 0.89 -26.47
C PRO A 145 47.71 1.99 -27.27
N ALA A 146 49.04 1.98 -27.22
CA ALA A 146 49.90 2.84 -28.03
C ALA A 146 50.53 2.02 -29.16
N LEU A 147 50.43 2.53 -30.38
CA LEU A 147 51.02 1.93 -31.58
C LEU A 147 51.95 2.93 -32.24
N ILE A 148 53.19 2.51 -32.48
CA ILE A 148 54.11 3.19 -33.38
C ILE A 148 54.51 2.22 -34.48
N SER A 149 54.40 2.63 -35.74
CA SER A 149 54.85 1.78 -36.85
C SER A 149 55.46 2.57 -38.00
N SER A 150 56.31 1.90 -38.76
CA SER A 150 56.89 2.42 -40.01
C SER A 150 56.95 1.29 -41.02
N HIS A 151 56.64 1.60 -42.28
CA HIS A 151 56.53 0.63 -43.34
C HIS A 151 57.05 1.19 -44.66
N SER A 152 57.77 0.37 -45.44
CA SER A 152 58.05 0.64 -46.85
C SER A 152 57.78 -0.60 -47.71
N ASP A 153 57.27 -0.38 -48.92
CA ASP A 153 57.17 -1.43 -49.94
C ASP A 153 58.42 -1.48 -50.85
N THR A 154 59.33 -0.52 -50.71
CA THR A 154 60.54 -0.40 -51.54
C THR A 154 61.67 -1.25 -50.97
N VAL A 155 62.20 -2.19 -51.75
CA VAL A 155 63.26 -3.11 -51.30
C VAL A 155 64.54 -2.38 -50.88
N GLU A 156 64.89 -1.31 -51.57
CA GLU A 156 66.08 -0.50 -51.30
C GLU A 156 66.01 0.25 -49.96
N ASP A 157 64.80 0.47 -49.41
CA ASP A 157 64.66 0.99 -48.05
C ASP A 157 64.99 -0.08 -47.00
N HIS A 158 64.93 -1.36 -47.37
CA HIS A 158 65.17 -2.49 -46.47
C HIS A 158 66.52 -3.14 -46.63
N VAL A 159 67.17 -3.00 -47.78
CA VAL A 159 68.34 -3.80 -48.15
C VAL A 159 69.43 -2.89 -48.71
N LYS A 160 70.61 -2.94 -48.09
CA LYS A 160 71.77 -2.14 -48.46
C LYS A 160 72.94 -3.05 -48.83
N ALA A 161 73.28 -3.04 -50.12
CA ALA A 161 74.44 -3.74 -50.65
C ALA A 161 75.76 -3.22 -50.04
N GLN A 162 76.69 -4.12 -49.73
CA GLN A 162 78.04 -3.79 -49.32
C GLN A 162 78.99 -3.71 -50.51
N GLU A 163 80.03 -2.88 -50.44
CA GLU A 163 81.04 -2.77 -51.50
C GLU A 163 82.01 -3.97 -51.45
N THR A 164 82.38 -4.49 -52.62
CA THR A 164 83.27 -5.66 -52.75
C THR A 164 84.74 -5.38 -52.39
N GLY A 165 85.11 -4.13 -52.10
CA GLY A 165 86.51 -3.76 -51.87
C GLY A 165 87.41 -3.97 -53.10
N GLY A 166 88.72 -3.74 -52.93
CA GLY A 166 89.72 -4.02 -53.97
C GLY A 166 90.23 -5.46 -53.89
N ILE A 167 90.22 -6.17 -55.02
CA ILE A 167 90.76 -7.53 -55.12
C ILE A 167 92.28 -7.43 -55.32
N ASP A 168 93.04 -7.80 -54.30
CA ASP A 168 94.50 -7.88 -54.38
C ASP A 168 94.90 -9.30 -54.84
N TYR A 169 95.11 -9.44 -56.15
CA TYR A 169 95.57 -10.67 -56.78
C TYR A 169 96.78 -10.40 -57.67
N SER A 170 97.93 -10.94 -57.27
CA SER A 170 99.15 -10.95 -58.06
C SER A 170 99.37 -12.36 -58.62
N PRO A 171 99.06 -12.63 -59.89
CA PRO A 171 99.22 -13.96 -60.47
C PRO A 171 100.71 -14.33 -60.55
N PRO A 172 101.07 -15.61 -60.34
CA PRO A 172 102.42 -16.08 -60.62
C PRO A 172 102.73 -16.03 -62.12
N ASP A 173 104.01 -15.95 -62.47
CA ASP A 173 104.48 -16.01 -63.86
C ASP A 173 103.96 -17.28 -64.58
N VAL A 174 103.42 -17.12 -65.79
CA VAL A 174 102.91 -18.24 -66.60
C VAL A 174 104.04 -18.76 -67.50
N ILE A 175 104.45 -20.02 -67.30
CA ILE A 175 105.61 -20.63 -67.97
C ILE A 175 105.13 -21.51 -69.15
N GLY A 176 105.43 -21.12 -70.39
CA GLY A 176 104.97 -21.82 -71.62
C GLY A 176 105.95 -22.81 -72.26
N GLY A 177 107.13 -23.03 -71.65
CA GLY A 177 108.13 -23.93 -72.20
C GLY A 177 108.74 -23.38 -73.50
N THR A 178 108.38 -23.95 -74.66
CA THR A 178 108.95 -23.59 -75.97
C THR A 178 108.05 -22.71 -76.85
N SER A 179 106.86 -22.33 -76.36
CA SER A 179 105.91 -21.46 -77.05
C SER A 179 105.29 -20.46 -76.09
N ARG A 180 104.91 -19.27 -76.58
CA ARG A 180 104.20 -18.26 -75.78
C ARG A 180 102.94 -18.88 -75.16
N PRO A 181 102.81 -18.93 -73.82
CA PRO A 181 101.60 -19.43 -73.19
C PRO A 181 100.46 -18.42 -73.31
N SER A 182 99.23 -18.86 -73.10
CA SER A 182 98.08 -17.99 -72.86
C SER A 182 97.85 -17.82 -71.35
N PRO A 183 97.35 -16.67 -70.88
CA PRO A 183 96.93 -16.52 -69.49
C PRO A 183 95.95 -17.63 -69.06
N PRO A 184 96.07 -18.19 -67.84
CA PRO A 184 95.13 -19.17 -67.29
C PRO A 184 93.71 -18.58 -67.17
N ASP A 185 92.72 -19.43 -66.90
CA ASP A 185 91.37 -18.98 -66.56
C ASP A 185 91.18 -18.92 -65.04
N ASP A 186 91.45 -17.75 -64.46
CA ASP A 186 91.31 -17.51 -63.02
C ASP A 186 89.89 -17.09 -62.60
N THR A 187 88.89 -17.20 -63.49
CA THR A 187 87.50 -16.76 -63.21
C THR A 187 86.97 -17.34 -61.90
N GLY A 188 87.19 -18.63 -61.62
CA GLY A 188 86.72 -19.27 -60.38
C GLY A 188 87.43 -18.78 -59.12
N LEU A 189 88.73 -18.49 -59.21
CA LEU A 189 89.55 -17.99 -58.10
C LEU A 189 89.18 -16.54 -57.76
N LEU A 190 89.15 -15.67 -58.77
CA LEU A 190 88.81 -14.26 -58.64
C LEU A 190 87.36 -14.06 -58.18
N LYS A 191 86.44 -14.92 -58.64
CA LYS A 191 85.07 -14.96 -58.13
C LYS A 191 85.03 -15.33 -56.64
N GLY A 192 85.78 -16.34 -56.21
CA GLY A 192 85.86 -16.72 -54.80
C GLY A 192 86.48 -15.63 -53.91
N MET A 193 87.47 -14.88 -54.42
CA MET A 193 88.06 -13.72 -53.73
C MET A 193 87.05 -12.57 -53.60
N ALA A 194 86.33 -12.23 -54.67
CA ALA A 194 85.30 -11.20 -54.65
C ALA A 194 84.13 -11.56 -53.72
N GLU A 195 83.68 -12.82 -53.73
CA GLU A 195 82.64 -13.34 -52.83
C GLU A 195 83.08 -13.30 -51.35
N GLY A 196 84.36 -13.58 -51.08
CA GLY A 196 84.94 -13.56 -49.74
C GLY A 196 85.24 -12.16 -49.20
N GLN A 197 85.54 -11.20 -50.07
CA GLN A 197 85.77 -9.79 -49.70
C GLN A 197 84.49 -8.96 -49.60
N THR A 198 83.41 -9.38 -50.27
CA THR A 198 82.11 -8.70 -50.17
C THR A 198 81.38 -9.17 -48.92
N ASP A 199 81.22 -8.26 -47.96
CA ASP A 199 80.39 -8.51 -46.78
C ASP A 199 78.94 -8.83 -47.18
N ASP A 200 78.25 -9.61 -46.33
CA ASP A 200 76.82 -9.86 -46.50
C ASP A 200 76.04 -8.52 -46.42
N PRO A 201 74.93 -8.37 -47.18
CA PRO A 201 74.18 -7.12 -47.20
C PRO A 201 73.59 -6.77 -45.83
N LEU A 202 73.46 -5.48 -45.55
CA LEU A 202 72.72 -5.01 -44.38
C LEU A 202 71.23 -4.98 -44.72
N VAL A 203 70.41 -5.48 -43.81
CA VAL A 203 68.96 -5.49 -43.92
C VAL A 203 68.30 -4.86 -42.70
N LYS A 204 67.14 -4.23 -42.90
CA LYS A 204 66.28 -3.77 -41.81
C LYS A 204 64.84 -4.17 -42.06
N ASN A 205 64.14 -4.61 -41.01
CA ASN A 205 62.71 -4.87 -41.11
C ASN A 205 61.92 -3.54 -41.17
N ASP A 206 60.63 -3.65 -41.40
CA ASP A 206 59.68 -2.63 -40.96
C ASP A 206 59.70 -2.46 -39.41
N LYS A 207 59.02 -1.44 -38.91
CA LYS A 207 58.97 -1.13 -37.48
C LYS A 207 57.59 -1.33 -36.89
N VAL A 208 57.53 -1.99 -35.73
CA VAL A 208 56.32 -2.02 -34.87
C VAL A 208 56.75 -1.93 -33.41
N ASP A 209 56.38 -0.84 -32.73
CA ASP A 209 56.40 -0.74 -31.28
C ASP A 209 54.96 -0.72 -30.75
N PHE A 210 54.63 -1.66 -29.86
CA PHE A 210 53.31 -1.76 -29.24
C PHE A 210 53.45 -1.62 -27.72
N ASN A 211 52.78 -0.63 -27.13
CA ASN A 211 52.86 -0.31 -25.69
C ASN A 211 54.31 -0.22 -25.17
N GLY A 212 55.22 0.36 -25.97
CA GLY A 212 56.64 0.50 -25.65
C GLY A 212 57.46 -0.79 -25.81
N GLN A 213 56.85 -1.91 -26.22
CA GLN A 213 57.56 -3.14 -26.57
C GLN A 213 57.85 -3.18 -28.07
N LYS A 214 59.10 -3.47 -28.41
CA LYS A 214 59.53 -3.63 -29.79
C LYS A 214 59.06 -4.98 -30.35
N ILE A 215 58.03 -4.95 -31.20
CA ILE A 215 57.44 -6.12 -31.84
C ILE A 215 58.19 -6.48 -33.12
N MET A 216 58.54 -5.48 -33.93
CA MET A 216 59.37 -5.63 -35.12
C MET A 216 60.49 -4.59 -35.10
N ASP A 217 61.74 -5.07 -35.16
CA ASP A 217 62.95 -4.24 -35.03
C ASP A 217 63.49 -3.82 -36.39
N ASP A 218 63.56 -2.51 -36.60
CA ASP A 218 64.07 -1.85 -37.80
C ASP A 218 65.57 -1.48 -37.71
N THR A 219 66.28 -1.98 -36.71
CA THR A 219 67.73 -1.84 -36.63
C THR A 219 68.41 -2.61 -37.78
N GLU A 220 69.36 -1.96 -38.46
CA GLU A 220 70.13 -2.59 -39.54
C GLU A 220 70.97 -3.76 -38.98
N VAL A 221 70.83 -4.95 -39.57
CA VAL A 221 71.57 -6.17 -39.22
C VAL A 221 72.11 -6.84 -40.47
N VAL A 222 73.10 -7.71 -40.31
CA VAL A 222 73.70 -8.43 -41.43
C VAL A 222 72.79 -9.56 -41.91
N LYS A 223 72.54 -9.61 -43.23
CA LYS A 223 71.90 -10.69 -44.00
C LYS A 223 70.42 -10.96 -43.71
N THR A 224 70.05 -11.19 -42.45
CA THR A 224 68.73 -11.69 -42.04
C THR A 224 68.18 -10.85 -40.90
N GLY A 225 67.08 -10.15 -41.16
CA GLY A 225 66.37 -9.35 -40.16
C GLY A 225 65.85 -10.22 -39.01
N PRO A 226 65.82 -9.69 -37.76
CA PRO A 226 65.30 -10.42 -36.62
C PRO A 226 63.83 -10.81 -36.83
N THR A 227 63.43 -11.99 -36.32
CA THR A 227 62.04 -12.45 -36.40
C THR A 227 61.14 -11.60 -35.49
N PRO A 228 60.00 -11.08 -35.97
CA PRO A 228 59.08 -10.31 -35.15
C PRO A 228 58.58 -11.11 -33.95
N SER A 229 58.46 -10.44 -32.80
CA SER A 229 57.82 -11.02 -31.62
C SER A 229 56.30 -10.96 -31.75
N LYS A 230 55.59 -11.58 -30.80
CA LYS A 230 54.13 -11.56 -30.79
C LYS A 230 53.63 -10.28 -30.13
N ILE A 231 52.63 -9.64 -30.73
CA ILE A 231 51.81 -8.66 -30.02
C ILE A 231 51.17 -9.40 -28.83
N PRO A 232 51.28 -8.87 -27.59
CA PRO A 232 50.64 -9.47 -26.43
C PRO A 232 49.15 -9.74 -26.67
N ASN A 233 48.60 -10.78 -26.05
CA ASN A 233 47.15 -11.00 -26.11
C ASN A 233 46.43 -9.96 -25.25
N PRO A 234 45.25 -9.47 -25.67
CA PRO A 234 44.46 -8.57 -24.86
C PRO A 234 43.89 -9.28 -23.62
N THR A 235 43.55 -8.48 -22.62
CA THR A 235 42.94 -8.93 -21.36
C THR A 235 41.57 -8.29 -21.20
N MET A 236 40.70 -8.88 -20.37
CA MET A 236 39.40 -8.29 -20.06
C MET A 236 39.59 -6.97 -19.31
N ILE A 237 38.80 -5.95 -19.68
CA ILE A 237 38.74 -4.69 -18.94
C ILE A 237 38.20 -4.91 -17.52
N ASN A 238 38.55 -4.00 -16.62
CA ASN A 238 37.91 -3.92 -15.30
C ASN A 238 36.41 -3.57 -15.46
N ASN A 239 35.56 -4.11 -14.57
CA ASN A 239 34.11 -3.90 -14.58
C ASN A 239 33.65 -2.46 -14.31
N ARG A 240 34.57 -1.52 -14.05
CA ARG A 240 34.29 -0.08 -13.92
C ARG A 240 34.71 0.72 -15.15
N VAL A 241 35.29 0.09 -16.18
CA VAL A 241 35.73 0.80 -17.39
C VAL A 241 34.55 1.25 -18.24
N LEU A 242 33.71 0.32 -18.70
CA LEU A 242 32.46 0.63 -19.40
C LEU A 242 31.30 0.43 -18.41
N TYR A 243 31.09 1.42 -17.54
CA TYR A 243 30.14 1.34 -16.44
C TYR A 243 29.42 2.67 -16.26
N LYS A 244 28.11 2.61 -16.01
CA LYS A 244 27.31 3.77 -15.61
C LYS A 244 26.22 3.35 -14.65
N ASN A 245 26.11 4.08 -13.55
CA ASN A 245 25.11 3.87 -12.50
C ASN A 245 24.13 5.05 -12.42
N ALA A 246 23.29 5.08 -11.38
CA ALA A 246 22.24 6.07 -11.16
C ALA A 246 21.27 6.20 -12.37
N LEU A 247 20.97 5.07 -13.01
CA LEU A 247 20.03 5.01 -14.14
C LEU A 247 18.60 4.85 -13.60
N LEU A 248 17.94 5.97 -13.29
CA LEU A 248 16.61 6.00 -12.70
C LEU A 248 15.52 5.45 -13.63
N ILE A 249 14.81 4.40 -13.20
CA ILE A 249 13.66 3.86 -13.92
C ILE A 249 12.50 4.86 -13.86
N SER A 250 12.00 5.30 -15.01
CA SER A 250 10.89 6.27 -15.07
C SER A 250 9.60 5.69 -14.50
N ASN A 251 8.92 6.45 -13.63
CA ASN A 251 7.59 6.12 -13.10
C ASN A 251 6.45 6.18 -14.14
N SER A 252 6.75 6.55 -15.40
CA SER A 252 5.81 6.43 -16.51
C SER A 252 5.78 5.03 -17.14
N LEU A 253 6.77 4.18 -16.82
CA LEU A 253 6.86 2.84 -17.37
C LEU A 253 5.89 1.90 -16.67
N LEU A 254 5.00 1.29 -17.46
CA LEU A 254 4.15 0.22 -16.99
C LEU A 254 4.99 -0.99 -16.56
N ASN A 255 4.43 -1.75 -15.63
CA ASN A 255 4.90 -3.08 -15.31
C ASN A 255 5.11 -3.90 -16.60
N LYS A 256 6.28 -4.51 -16.74
CA LYS A 256 6.61 -5.34 -17.91
C LYS A 256 7.58 -6.47 -17.55
N LEU A 257 7.18 -7.69 -17.88
CA LEU A 257 7.94 -8.91 -17.60
C LEU A 257 9.09 -9.09 -18.59
N ASN A 258 10.28 -9.45 -18.09
CA ASN A 258 11.42 -9.94 -18.88
C ASN A 258 11.78 -9.10 -20.12
N THR A 259 11.87 -7.77 -19.96
CA THR A 259 12.32 -6.89 -21.03
C THR A 259 13.74 -7.22 -21.43
N ILE A 260 13.95 -7.40 -22.74
CA ILE A 260 15.22 -7.82 -23.32
C ILE A 260 16.21 -6.66 -23.23
N SER A 261 17.42 -6.96 -22.75
CA SER A 261 18.56 -6.06 -22.82
C SER A 261 19.40 -6.38 -24.06
N THR A 262 19.87 -5.35 -24.75
CA THR A 262 20.79 -5.49 -25.90
C THR A 262 21.97 -4.55 -25.74
N GLY A 263 23.10 -4.86 -26.36
CA GLY A 263 24.28 -4.02 -26.27
C GLY A 263 25.20 -4.13 -27.47
N THR A 264 25.97 -3.08 -27.70
CA THR A 264 27.00 -3.03 -28.75
C THR A 264 28.25 -2.35 -28.20
N ILE A 265 29.40 -3.01 -28.29
CA ILE A 265 30.71 -2.45 -27.95
C ILE A 265 31.41 -1.98 -29.22
N TYR A 266 32.04 -0.81 -29.14
CA TYR A 266 32.68 -0.12 -30.25
C TYR A 266 34.18 -0.02 -30.01
N TYR A 267 34.93 -0.36 -31.04
CA TYR A 267 36.39 -0.33 -31.07
C TYR A 267 36.85 0.56 -32.21
N LYS A 268 37.66 1.56 -31.88
CA LYS A 268 38.18 2.53 -32.84
C LYS A 268 39.58 2.14 -33.29
N LEU A 269 39.83 2.21 -34.60
CA LEU A 269 41.14 1.88 -35.17
C LEU A 269 42.16 2.96 -34.77
N LEU A 270 43.31 2.53 -34.25
CA LEU A 270 44.39 3.45 -33.92
C LEU A 270 45.01 4.09 -35.17
N PRO A 271 45.51 5.33 -35.04
CA PRO A 271 46.39 5.91 -36.05
C PRO A 271 47.68 5.08 -36.17
N GLN A 272 48.38 5.20 -37.31
CA GLN A 272 49.58 4.40 -37.63
C GLN A 272 49.31 2.89 -37.82
N ASN A 273 48.08 2.53 -38.21
CA ASN A 273 47.81 1.23 -38.82
C ASN A 273 48.43 1.15 -40.22
N ILE A 274 48.76 -0.05 -40.68
CA ILE A 274 49.29 -0.30 -42.03
C ILE A 274 48.29 -1.16 -42.78
N ASN A 275 47.79 -0.67 -43.91
CA ASN A 275 46.73 -1.31 -44.70
C ASN A 275 45.53 -1.73 -43.83
N GLY A 276 45.18 -0.92 -42.82
CA GLY A 276 44.11 -1.24 -41.87
C GLY A 276 42.71 -1.00 -42.44
N GLY A 277 41.72 -1.64 -41.81
CA GLY A 277 40.31 -1.49 -42.15
C GLY A 277 39.62 -0.27 -41.53
N SER A 278 38.33 -0.44 -41.19
CA SER A 278 37.52 0.54 -40.46
C SER A 278 37.43 0.20 -38.97
N ASP A 279 36.85 1.12 -38.19
CA ASP A 279 36.35 0.86 -36.85
C ASP A 279 35.45 -0.40 -36.80
N LYS A 280 35.41 -1.05 -35.64
CA LYS A 280 34.71 -2.31 -35.42
C LYS A 280 33.63 -2.15 -34.36
N GLN A 281 32.52 -2.85 -34.56
CA GLN A 281 31.45 -2.96 -33.57
C GLN A 281 31.06 -4.42 -33.40
N PHE A 282 30.74 -4.81 -32.18
CA PHE A 282 30.37 -6.18 -31.85
C PHE A 282 29.17 -6.21 -30.90
N PRO A 283 28.27 -7.19 -31.03
CA PRO A 283 27.20 -7.39 -30.06
C PRO A 283 27.80 -7.75 -28.69
N VAL A 284 27.16 -7.26 -27.63
CA VAL A 284 27.45 -7.65 -26.24
C VAL A 284 26.47 -8.77 -25.87
N ASP A 285 26.97 -9.95 -25.56
CA ASP A 285 26.16 -11.15 -25.29
C ASP A 285 26.93 -12.14 -24.37
N PRO A 286 26.32 -12.65 -23.28
CA PRO A 286 24.95 -12.42 -22.80
C PRO A 286 24.75 -11.10 -22.05
N ILE A 287 23.48 -10.67 -21.98
CA ILE A 287 22.98 -9.61 -21.09
C ILE A 287 21.67 -10.09 -20.43
N ASN A 288 21.50 -9.86 -19.13
CA ASN A 288 20.28 -10.25 -18.40
C ASN A 288 19.04 -9.45 -18.84
N THR A 289 17.85 -10.04 -18.66
CA THR A 289 16.57 -9.32 -18.79
C THR A 289 16.26 -8.49 -17.54
N VAL A 290 15.31 -7.56 -17.66
CA VAL A 290 14.79 -6.76 -16.55
C VAL A 290 13.27 -6.90 -16.47
N THR A 291 12.72 -7.04 -15.28
CA THR A 291 11.28 -7.09 -15.02
C THR A 291 10.89 -5.85 -14.24
N VAL A 292 10.18 -4.91 -14.87
CA VAL A 292 9.64 -3.72 -14.17
C VAL A 292 8.35 -4.14 -13.47
N HIS A 293 8.29 -3.95 -12.16
CA HIS A 293 7.10 -4.27 -11.37
C HIS A 293 6.98 -3.36 -10.15
N THR A 294 6.18 -2.32 -10.24
CA THR A 294 5.98 -1.36 -9.15
C THR A 294 4.91 -1.90 -8.19
N PRO A 295 5.25 -2.14 -6.91
CA PRO A 295 4.32 -2.74 -5.96
C PRO A 295 3.33 -1.72 -5.41
N THR A 296 2.13 -2.17 -5.13
CA THR A 296 1.15 -1.48 -4.27
C THR A 296 0.41 -2.52 -3.44
N VAL A 297 0.00 -2.12 -2.23
CA VAL A 297 -0.72 -2.97 -1.28
C VAL A 297 -1.85 -2.20 -0.61
N VAL A 298 -2.86 -2.89 -0.12
CA VAL A 298 -3.89 -2.38 0.79
C VAL A 298 -4.44 -3.53 1.64
N TYR A 299 -4.17 -3.47 2.94
CA TYR A 299 -4.75 -4.36 3.95
C TYR A 299 -5.58 -3.49 4.88
N ALA A 300 -6.76 -3.10 4.41
CA ALA A 300 -7.56 -2.08 5.06
C ALA A 300 -8.28 -2.62 6.29
N ASP A 301 -8.64 -1.71 7.19
CA ASP A 301 -9.50 -2.01 8.34
C ASP A 301 -10.41 -0.82 8.64
N ALA A 302 -11.38 -1.02 9.52
CA ALA A 302 -12.22 0.04 10.06
C ALA A 302 -12.48 -0.17 11.56
N SER A 303 -12.70 0.93 12.28
CA SER A 303 -13.08 0.87 13.70
C SER A 303 -14.37 0.10 13.92
N ASP A 304 -14.44 -0.56 15.07
CA ASP A 304 -15.60 -1.35 15.50
C ASP A 304 -16.21 -0.74 16.76
N ASP A 305 -17.35 -0.05 16.65
CA ASP A 305 -17.97 0.64 17.79
C ASP A 305 -18.91 -0.28 18.58
N VAL A 306 -18.34 -1.39 19.06
CA VAL A 306 -19.02 -2.45 19.81
C VAL A 306 -19.70 -1.91 21.08
N ALA A 307 -19.07 -0.96 21.76
CA ALA A 307 -19.52 -0.41 23.04
C ALA A 307 -20.85 0.35 22.97
N HIS A 308 -21.34 0.65 21.77
CA HIS A 308 -22.58 1.40 21.52
C HIS A 308 -23.58 0.58 20.68
N ASN A 309 -23.35 -0.73 20.55
CA ASN A 309 -24.16 -1.62 19.74
C ASN A 309 -25.33 -2.21 20.55
N GLN A 310 -26.53 -1.64 20.35
CA GLN A 310 -27.74 -2.03 21.08
C GLN A 310 -28.56 -3.14 20.42
N LYS A 311 -28.03 -3.80 19.39
CA LYS A 311 -28.75 -4.87 18.67
C LYS A 311 -29.10 -6.02 19.60
N THR A 312 -30.35 -6.50 19.52
CA THR A 312 -30.77 -7.75 20.20
C THR A 312 -29.92 -8.94 19.77
N VAL A 313 -29.57 -9.02 18.48
CA VAL A 313 -28.67 -10.01 17.90
C VAL A 313 -27.59 -9.28 17.11
N PRO A 314 -26.42 -9.02 17.71
CA PRO A 314 -25.30 -8.37 17.04
C PRO A 314 -24.68 -9.23 15.93
N ASN A 315 -24.17 -8.58 14.88
CA ASN A 315 -23.44 -9.27 13.82
C ASN A 315 -21.91 -9.16 14.03
N TYR A 316 -21.32 -10.17 14.66
CA TYR A 316 -19.87 -10.22 14.94
C TYR A 316 -18.97 -10.35 13.69
N SER A 317 -19.54 -10.60 12.51
CA SER A 317 -18.77 -10.66 11.25
C SER A 317 -18.59 -9.29 10.58
N ARG A 318 -19.15 -8.22 11.18
CA ARG A 318 -19.17 -6.87 10.62
C ARG A 318 -18.77 -5.86 11.68
N ARG A 319 -18.07 -4.81 11.27
CA ARG A 319 -17.77 -3.68 12.16
C ARG A 319 -19.05 -2.89 12.45
N ALA A 320 -19.29 -2.56 13.71
CA ALA A 320 -20.42 -1.74 14.13
C ALA A 320 -20.15 -0.26 13.84
N PHE A 321 -20.93 0.34 12.94
CA PHE A 321 -20.92 1.76 12.65
C PHE A 321 -22.20 2.37 13.22
N ILE A 322 -22.09 3.15 14.28
CA ILE A 322 -23.27 3.72 14.94
C ILE A 322 -23.67 5.04 14.27
N LEU A 323 -24.97 5.21 14.03
CA LEU A 323 -25.51 6.46 13.48
C LEU A 323 -25.16 7.65 14.38
N ASP A 324 -24.83 8.78 13.75
CA ASP A 324 -24.52 10.04 14.43
C ASP A 324 -23.27 9.96 15.33
N ARG A 325 -22.31 9.11 14.96
CA ARG A 325 -21.03 8.95 15.66
C ARG A 325 -19.84 8.91 14.68
N PRO A 326 -18.63 9.26 15.15
CA PRO A 326 -17.43 9.13 14.34
C PRO A 326 -17.00 7.66 14.21
N PHE A 327 -16.33 7.35 13.11
CA PHE A 327 -15.64 6.07 12.89
C PHE A 327 -14.32 6.33 12.18
N THR A 328 -13.41 5.36 12.18
CA THR A 328 -12.14 5.46 11.46
C THR A 328 -11.98 4.35 10.44
N VAL A 329 -11.24 4.64 9.38
CA VAL A 329 -10.75 3.64 8.42
C VAL A 329 -9.23 3.71 8.37
N THR A 330 -8.59 2.57 8.21
CA THR A 330 -7.13 2.45 8.10
C THR A 330 -6.79 1.88 6.73
N ILE A 331 -5.95 2.61 5.99
CA ILE A 331 -5.43 2.23 4.67
C ILE A 331 -3.90 2.22 4.77
N PRO A 332 -3.30 1.09 5.22
CA PRO A 332 -1.85 1.01 5.38
C PRO A 332 -1.15 1.02 4.02
N THR A 333 0.12 1.42 4.05
CA THR A 333 1.05 1.30 2.91
C THR A 333 1.98 0.11 3.07
N SER A 334 1.89 -0.59 4.21
CA SER A 334 2.62 -1.81 4.52
C SER A 334 1.74 -3.05 4.38
N GLY A 335 2.38 -4.16 4.05
CA GLY A 335 1.72 -5.45 3.97
C GLY A 335 2.54 -6.47 3.18
N GLN A 336 2.01 -7.69 3.06
CA GLN A 336 2.66 -8.75 2.30
C GLN A 336 2.54 -8.50 0.80
N HIS A 337 3.65 -8.66 0.07
CA HIS A 337 3.69 -8.75 -1.38
C HIS A 337 4.39 -10.06 -1.81
N ARG A 338 4.82 -10.19 -3.07
CA ARG A 338 5.60 -11.34 -3.57
C ARG A 338 6.84 -11.57 -2.72
N ASN A 339 7.14 -12.83 -2.43
CA ASN A 339 8.33 -13.21 -1.66
C ASN A 339 9.59 -13.28 -2.57
N ILE A 340 10.04 -12.12 -3.07
CA ILE A 340 11.24 -11.94 -3.89
C ILE A 340 12.13 -10.82 -3.32
N PRO A 341 13.44 -10.80 -3.61
CA PRO A 341 14.35 -9.76 -3.11
C PRO A 341 13.84 -8.35 -3.45
N GLY A 342 13.80 -7.47 -2.45
CA GLY A 342 13.23 -6.12 -2.59
C GLY A 342 11.76 -5.98 -2.18
N TYR A 343 11.01 -7.09 -2.16
CA TYR A 343 9.57 -7.14 -1.85
C TYR A 343 9.35 -7.85 -0.50
N GLY A 344 8.28 -8.63 -0.34
CA GLY A 344 7.90 -9.28 0.92
C GLY A 344 6.94 -8.45 1.78
N ASN A 345 6.96 -8.68 3.10
CA ASN A 345 6.15 -7.91 4.06
C ASN A 345 6.91 -6.65 4.51
N ARG A 346 6.56 -5.49 3.96
CA ARG A 346 7.22 -4.21 4.26
C ARG A 346 6.32 -3.04 3.91
N ASP A 347 6.81 -1.83 4.18
CA ASP A 347 6.20 -0.59 3.71
C ASP A 347 6.54 -0.31 2.24
N PHE A 348 5.51 0.01 1.45
CA PHE A 348 5.55 0.34 0.04
C PHE A 348 5.10 1.78 -0.24
N ALA A 349 4.98 2.65 0.77
CA ALA A 349 4.57 4.05 0.61
C ALA A 349 5.30 4.78 -0.53
N LYS A 350 6.61 4.52 -0.71
CA LYS A 350 7.45 5.07 -1.80
C LYS A 350 6.84 4.86 -3.19
N TYR A 351 6.15 3.75 -3.42
CA TYR A 351 5.66 3.32 -4.73
C TYR A 351 4.15 3.53 -4.90
N ILE A 352 3.47 4.15 -3.94
CA ILE A 352 2.03 4.38 -3.98
C ILE A 352 1.76 5.80 -4.46
N LYS A 353 0.97 5.92 -5.53
CA LYS A 353 0.51 7.20 -6.11
C LYS A 353 -0.54 7.88 -5.24
N THR A 354 -1.55 7.10 -4.87
CA THR A 354 -2.76 7.58 -4.22
C THR A 354 -3.50 6.44 -3.55
N LYS A 355 -4.23 6.77 -2.48
CA LYS A 355 -5.09 5.85 -1.74
C LYS A 355 -6.50 6.41 -1.74
N GLN A 356 -7.50 5.55 -1.88
CA GLN A 356 -8.88 5.97 -1.91
C GLN A 356 -9.79 5.04 -1.11
N VAL A 357 -10.84 5.62 -0.54
CA VAL A 357 -11.93 4.91 0.14
C VAL A 357 -13.27 5.31 -0.46
N ARG A 358 -14.24 4.40 -0.49
CA ARG A 358 -15.62 4.64 -0.93
C ARG A 358 -16.60 3.93 -0.01
N PHE A 359 -17.68 4.62 0.34
CA PHE A 359 -18.76 4.12 1.19
C PHE A 359 -20.05 3.94 0.37
N GLU A 360 -20.83 2.90 0.65
CA GLU A 360 -22.17 2.68 0.07
C GLU A 360 -23.25 3.58 0.70
N PHE A 361 -22.85 4.44 1.63
CA PHE A 361 -23.70 5.40 2.34
C PHE A 361 -23.01 6.76 2.41
N ASP A 362 -23.80 7.79 2.71
CA ASP A 362 -23.30 9.16 2.86
C ASP A 362 -22.37 9.27 4.07
N VAL A 363 -21.30 10.06 3.97
CA VAL A 363 -20.38 10.31 5.09
C VAL A 363 -19.96 11.77 5.14
N TYR A 364 -19.56 12.22 6.32
CA TYR A 364 -18.87 13.49 6.51
C TYR A 364 -17.40 13.28 6.85
N SER A 365 -16.57 14.29 6.61
CA SER A 365 -15.30 14.42 7.34
C SER A 365 -15.53 14.45 8.84
N SER A 366 -14.53 14.10 9.65
CA SER A 366 -14.66 14.02 11.11
C SER A 366 -15.16 15.30 11.78
N ASP A 367 -14.79 16.47 11.24
CA ASP A 367 -15.21 17.80 11.70
C ASP A 367 -16.55 18.26 11.10
N LYS A 368 -17.20 17.41 10.29
CA LYS A 368 -18.45 17.68 9.57
C LYS A 368 -18.38 18.85 8.58
N SER A 369 -17.19 19.32 8.21
CA SER A 369 -17.03 20.44 7.28
C SER A 369 -17.20 20.06 5.81
N ILE A 370 -16.89 18.81 5.44
CA ILE A 370 -17.00 18.28 4.08
C ILE A 370 -17.99 17.12 4.05
N PHE A 371 -18.93 17.19 3.11
CA PHE A 371 -19.89 16.12 2.84
C PHE A 371 -19.48 15.30 1.63
N TYR A 372 -19.51 13.97 1.77
CA TYR A 372 -19.28 13.02 0.69
C TYR A 372 -20.55 12.19 0.48
N PRO A 373 -21.24 12.34 -0.66
CA PRO A 373 -22.39 11.50 -0.96
C PRO A 373 -21.92 10.04 -1.15
N LYS A 374 -22.83 9.09 -0.91
CA LYS A 374 -22.56 7.67 -1.15
C LYS A 374 -21.97 7.41 -2.53
N ASP A 375 -21.20 6.33 -2.64
CA ASP A 375 -20.52 5.89 -3.86
C ASP A 375 -19.45 6.86 -4.41
N THR A 376 -18.96 7.79 -3.57
CA THR A 376 -17.88 8.72 -3.93
C THR A 376 -16.52 8.17 -3.49
N TRP A 377 -15.55 8.13 -4.41
CA TRP A 377 -14.15 7.86 -4.08
C TRP A 377 -13.51 9.08 -3.42
N ILE A 378 -13.04 8.91 -2.19
CA ILE A 378 -12.40 9.94 -1.37
C ILE A 378 -10.89 9.66 -1.36
N THR A 379 -10.09 10.63 -1.80
CA THR A 379 -8.63 10.51 -1.82
C THR A 379 -8.05 10.78 -0.43
N ILE A 380 -7.23 9.84 0.05
CA ILE A 380 -6.50 9.92 1.32
C ILE A 380 -5.01 10.12 1.02
N PRO A 381 -4.32 11.07 1.67
CA PRO A 381 -2.87 11.23 1.53
C PRO A 381 -2.11 9.93 1.82
N VAL A 382 -1.06 9.63 1.06
CA VAL A 382 -0.32 8.35 1.16
C VAL A 382 0.20 8.10 2.57
N ASN A 383 0.77 9.13 3.20
CA ASN A 383 1.33 9.04 4.56
C ASN A 383 0.26 9.04 5.67
N GLN A 384 -1.01 9.32 5.35
CA GLN A 384 -2.11 9.27 6.31
C GLN A 384 -2.68 7.87 6.36
N LEU A 385 -2.26 7.06 7.34
CA LEU A 385 -2.67 5.65 7.43
C LEU A 385 -4.09 5.50 7.97
N THR A 386 -4.51 6.34 8.91
CA THR A 386 -5.86 6.30 9.51
C THR A 386 -6.59 7.61 9.25
N THR A 387 -7.88 7.53 8.92
CA THR A 387 -8.73 8.69 8.66
C THR A 387 -10.05 8.55 9.40
N ALA A 388 -10.47 9.61 10.10
CA ALA A 388 -11.75 9.66 10.77
C ALA A 388 -12.84 10.26 9.85
N PHE A 389 -14.02 9.67 9.92
CA PHE A 389 -15.24 10.09 9.23
C PHE A 389 -16.39 10.15 10.24
N TYR A 390 -17.54 10.65 9.82
CA TYR A 390 -18.73 10.73 10.65
C TYR A 390 -19.96 10.23 9.91
N THR A 391 -20.74 9.35 10.56
CA THR A 391 -21.96 8.76 9.99
C THR A 391 -23.15 9.71 10.16
N PRO A 392 -23.75 10.24 9.07
CA PRO A 392 -24.96 11.03 9.17
C PRO A 392 -26.13 10.21 9.72
N VAL A 393 -26.98 10.83 10.54
CA VAL A 393 -28.11 10.14 11.20
C VAL A 393 -29.19 9.64 10.22
N TRP A 394 -29.24 10.15 8.99
CA TRP A 394 -30.21 9.74 7.97
C TRP A 394 -29.81 8.54 7.13
N VAL A 395 -28.59 8.04 7.30
CA VAL A 395 -28.19 6.78 6.68
C VAL A 395 -29.14 5.69 7.16
N ASP A 396 -29.63 4.87 6.23
CA ASP A 396 -30.48 3.74 6.60
C ASP A 396 -29.66 2.70 7.36
N GLU A 397 -30.25 2.12 8.41
CA GLU A 397 -29.62 1.01 9.11
C GLU A 397 -29.54 -0.22 8.18
N GLY A 398 -28.42 -0.94 8.22
CA GLY A 398 -28.22 -2.12 7.39
C GLY A 398 -26.78 -2.55 7.20
N ASN A 399 -26.61 -3.60 6.40
CA ASN A 399 -25.30 -4.14 6.05
C ASN A 399 -24.73 -3.39 4.85
N TYR A 400 -23.49 -2.92 4.97
CA TYR A 400 -22.77 -2.20 3.92
C TYR A 400 -21.35 -2.75 3.74
N THR A 401 -20.70 -2.31 2.67
CA THR A 401 -19.29 -2.58 2.40
C THR A 401 -18.54 -1.27 2.18
N VAL A 402 -17.40 -1.14 2.86
CA VAL A 402 -16.43 -0.06 2.60
C VAL A 402 -15.40 -0.57 1.61
N TYR A 403 -15.16 0.16 0.54
CA TYR A 403 -14.22 -0.22 -0.53
C TYR A 403 -12.96 0.61 -0.46
N PHE A 404 -11.82 -0.04 -0.64
CA PHE A 404 -10.51 0.58 -0.63
C PHE A 404 -9.77 0.28 -1.92
N ARG A 405 -8.95 1.22 -2.36
CA ARG A 405 -7.98 0.98 -3.43
C ARG A 405 -6.74 1.82 -3.29
N THR A 406 -5.59 1.26 -3.66
CA THR A 406 -4.29 1.93 -3.68
C THR A 406 -3.63 1.72 -5.03
N PHE A 407 -3.16 2.80 -5.63
CA PHE A 407 -2.58 2.78 -6.97
C PHE A 407 -1.06 2.80 -6.86
N ALA A 408 -0.38 1.92 -7.59
CA ALA A 408 1.05 2.05 -7.83
C ALA A 408 1.37 3.38 -8.54
N GLU A 409 2.54 3.97 -8.31
CA GLU A 409 2.96 5.24 -8.90
C GLU A 409 2.96 5.23 -10.44
N ASN A 410 3.22 4.05 -11.03
CA ASN A 410 3.20 3.83 -12.46
C ASN A 410 1.85 3.34 -13.02
N SER A 411 0.79 3.37 -12.20
CA SER A 411 -0.54 3.00 -12.67
C SER A 411 -0.98 3.89 -13.84
N PRO A 412 -1.52 3.30 -14.93
CA PRO A 412 -2.10 4.08 -16.02
C PRO A 412 -3.30 4.88 -15.53
N SER A 413 -3.60 6.00 -16.19
CA SER A 413 -4.71 6.88 -15.82
C SER A 413 -6.10 6.28 -16.12
N ALA A 414 -6.17 5.37 -17.10
CA ALA A 414 -7.36 4.64 -17.49
C ALA A 414 -6.99 3.21 -17.90
N GLY A 415 -7.96 2.29 -17.88
CA GLY A 415 -7.73 0.89 -18.24
C GLY A 415 -6.83 0.12 -17.28
N PHE A 416 -6.61 0.64 -16.06
CA PHE A 416 -5.92 -0.09 -15.00
C PHE A 416 -6.72 -1.32 -14.59
N THR A 417 -6.02 -2.38 -14.20
CA THR A 417 -6.61 -3.58 -13.61
C THR A 417 -6.28 -3.65 -12.12
N THR A 418 -7.08 -4.43 -11.39
CA THR A 418 -7.07 -4.49 -9.94
C THR A 418 -6.78 -5.90 -9.44
N GLU A 419 -6.23 -6.00 -8.25
CA GLU A 419 -6.05 -7.26 -7.53
C GLU A 419 -6.38 -7.08 -6.04
N SER A 420 -6.90 -8.13 -5.41
CA SER A 420 -7.16 -8.09 -3.97
C SER A 420 -5.84 -7.96 -3.19
N GLU A 421 -5.82 -7.07 -2.19
CA GLU A 421 -4.76 -6.84 -1.21
C GLU A 421 -3.40 -6.34 -1.74
N ALA A 422 -2.91 -6.89 -2.85
CA ALA A 422 -1.63 -6.53 -3.44
C ALA A 422 -1.63 -6.84 -4.94
N ASN A 423 -0.92 -6.04 -5.74
CA ASN A 423 -0.74 -6.37 -7.16
C ASN A 423 0.34 -7.46 -7.36
N LEU A 424 0.03 -8.71 -6.99
CA LEU A 424 0.95 -9.83 -7.14
C LEU A 424 1.12 -10.24 -8.61
N ASN A 425 0.06 -10.15 -9.40
CA ASN A 425 0.14 -10.25 -10.84
C ASN A 425 0.67 -8.92 -11.41
N LEU A 426 1.72 -9.04 -12.22
CA LEU A 426 2.44 -7.93 -12.82
C LEU A 426 1.53 -7.04 -13.70
N ASP A 427 0.48 -7.61 -14.30
CA ASP A 427 -0.47 -6.87 -15.12
C ASP A 427 -1.30 -5.85 -14.31
N ASN A 428 -1.43 -6.04 -12.99
CA ASN A 428 -2.21 -5.18 -12.11
C ASN A 428 -1.40 -4.00 -11.56
N HIS A 429 -2.05 -2.83 -11.45
CA HIS A 429 -1.44 -1.61 -10.91
C HIS A 429 -2.18 -1.04 -9.70
N VAL A 430 -3.28 -1.69 -9.31
CA VAL A 430 -4.13 -1.24 -8.23
C VAL A 430 -4.42 -2.41 -7.30
N ALA A 431 -4.12 -2.23 -6.02
CA ALA A 431 -4.56 -3.16 -5.00
C ALA A 431 -5.91 -2.69 -4.44
N THR A 432 -6.82 -3.62 -4.17
CA THR A 432 -8.17 -3.35 -3.65
C THR A 432 -8.45 -4.17 -2.41
N ASP A 433 -9.25 -3.65 -1.51
CA ASP A 433 -9.73 -4.39 -0.34
C ASP A 433 -11.13 -3.90 0.07
N THR A 434 -11.82 -4.67 0.89
CA THR A 434 -13.16 -4.36 1.37
C THR A 434 -13.33 -4.72 2.83
N VAL A 435 -13.99 -3.84 3.59
CA VAL A 435 -14.35 -4.11 4.99
C VAL A 435 -15.88 -4.13 5.12
N PRO A 436 -16.49 -5.24 5.58
CA PRO A 436 -17.92 -5.31 5.80
C PRO A 436 -18.31 -4.60 7.11
N VAL A 437 -19.34 -3.76 7.05
CA VAL A 437 -19.83 -2.97 8.18
C VAL A 437 -21.34 -3.13 8.34
N GLU A 438 -21.86 -2.85 9.52
CA GLU A 438 -23.29 -2.73 9.81
C GLU A 438 -23.56 -1.34 10.41
N VAL A 439 -24.43 -0.58 9.76
CA VAL A 439 -24.90 0.71 10.28
C VAL A 439 -26.09 0.49 11.22
N ILE A 440 -25.98 0.98 12.46
CA ILE A 440 -26.89 0.64 13.56
C ILE A 440 -27.44 1.92 14.21
N GLY A 441 -28.75 1.92 14.48
CA GLY A 441 -29.46 2.97 15.21
C GLY A 441 -29.27 2.88 16.73
N ARG A 442 -29.97 3.74 17.48
CA ARG A 442 -29.92 3.75 18.95
C ARG A 442 -31.29 4.08 19.54
N LEU A 443 -31.52 3.59 20.75
CA LEU A 443 -32.61 3.90 21.68
C LEU A 443 -32.00 4.55 22.92
N TYR A 444 -32.52 5.69 23.37
CA TYR A 444 -31.86 6.54 24.38
C TYR A 444 -32.78 7.61 24.99
N ASP A 445 -32.28 8.34 25.99
CA ASP A 445 -32.91 9.49 26.65
C ASP A 445 -34.29 9.18 27.24
N PHE A 446 -34.43 8.01 27.88
CA PHE A 446 -35.61 7.71 28.68
C PHE A 446 -35.71 8.66 29.88
N ARG A 447 -36.87 9.27 30.04
CA ARG A 447 -37.12 10.20 31.15
C ARG A 447 -38.59 10.32 31.50
N ILE A 448 -38.87 10.56 32.78
CA ILE A 448 -40.20 10.94 33.26
C ILE A 448 -40.37 12.45 33.12
N THR A 449 -41.42 12.87 32.44
CA THR A 449 -41.71 14.27 32.10
C THR A 449 -42.91 14.86 32.82
N ASP A 450 -43.72 14.04 33.50
CA ASP A 450 -44.78 14.51 34.39
C ASP A 450 -45.26 13.40 35.33
N ILE A 451 -45.86 13.76 36.47
CA ILE A 451 -46.57 12.85 37.36
C ILE A 451 -47.92 13.49 37.69
N ALA A 452 -49.01 12.72 37.51
CA ALA A 452 -50.38 13.19 37.68
C ALA A 452 -50.82 13.36 39.13
N ASP A 453 -50.03 12.87 40.09
CA ASP A 453 -50.21 13.12 41.51
C ASP A 453 -50.13 14.64 41.78
N PRO A 454 -51.19 15.26 42.34
CA PRO A 454 -51.24 16.70 42.57
C PRO A 454 -50.09 17.26 43.41
N ASN A 455 -49.42 16.43 44.22
CA ASN A 455 -48.25 16.84 45.00
C ASN A 455 -47.04 17.14 44.11
N TRP A 456 -46.97 16.54 42.92
CA TRP A 456 -45.85 16.68 41.99
C TRP A 456 -46.08 17.75 40.92
N GLU A 457 -47.29 18.28 40.79
CA GLU A 457 -47.65 19.26 39.75
C GLU A 457 -46.70 20.47 39.75
N ALA A 458 -46.35 20.99 40.94
CA ALA A 458 -45.47 22.15 41.07
C ALA A 458 -44.01 21.87 40.64
N VAL A 459 -43.61 20.61 40.50
CA VAL A 459 -42.28 20.24 39.97
C VAL A 459 -42.24 20.49 38.47
N PHE A 460 -43.26 20.05 37.74
CA PHE A 460 -43.28 20.06 36.28
C PHE A 460 -43.94 21.31 35.69
N ARG A 461 -44.83 21.99 36.42
CA ARG A 461 -45.66 23.10 35.89
C ARG A 461 -45.25 24.46 36.44
N THR A 462 -45.39 25.50 35.60
CA THR A 462 -45.07 26.89 35.97
C THR A 462 -46.03 27.45 37.02
N SER A 463 -47.27 26.98 37.04
CA SER A 463 -48.28 27.28 38.05
C SER A 463 -49.28 26.13 38.16
N ARG A 464 -49.97 26.03 39.31
CA ARG A 464 -51.02 25.03 39.56
C ARG A 464 -52.13 25.12 38.50
N GLY A 465 -52.58 23.99 37.96
CA GLY A 465 -53.61 23.91 36.92
C GLY A 465 -53.14 24.24 35.50
N ASN A 466 -51.91 24.70 35.30
CA ASN A 466 -51.40 25.12 33.99
C ASN A 466 -50.88 23.94 33.16
N SER A 467 -51.02 24.01 31.82
CA SER A 467 -50.41 23.07 30.87
C SER A 467 -48.92 23.36 30.60
N THR A 468 -48.46 24.58 30.83
CA THR A 468 -47.09 24.99 30.51
C THR A 468 -46.07 24.26 31.39
N SER A 469 -45.17 23.51 30.75
CA SER A 469 -44.07 22.79 31.41
C SER A 469 -42.93 23.75 31.79
N LYS A 470 -42.24 23.46 32.89
CA LYS A 470 -40.97 24.08 33.30
C LYS A 470 -39.76 23.52 32.52
N GLY A 471 -39.95 22.48 31.72
CA GLY A 471 -38.86 21.74 31.09
C GLY A 471 -38.10 20.82 32.05
N ILE A 472 -38.62 20.61 33.27
CA ILE A 472 -38.06 19.68 34.25
C ILE A 472 -38.46 18.25 33.89
N SER A 473 -37.52 17.33 34.02
CA SER A 473 -37.72 15.89 33.81
C SER A 473 -36.79 15.09 34.72
N TYR A 474 -37.10 13.81 34.93
CA TYR A 474 -36.24 12.87 35.66
C TYR A 474 -35.62 11.91 34.64
N THR A 475 -34.32 12.05 34.37
CA THR A 475 -33.57 11.24 33.41
C THR A 475 -33.06 9.96 34.05
N VAL A 476 -32.70 8.93 33.25
CA VAL A 476 -32.08 7.69 33.78
C VAL A 476 -30.95 7.98 34.77
N GLY A 477 -30.02 8.85 34.37
CA GLY A 477 -28.93 9.31 35.21
C GLY A 477 -28.45 10.70 34.81
N SER A 478 -27.21 11.02 35.16
CA SER A 478 -26.58 12.32 34.87
C SER A 478 -25.82 12.37 33.55
N LYS A 479 -25.84 11.30 32.76
CA LYS A 479 -25.16 11.19 31.47
C LYS A 479 -26.15 11.01 30.32
N GLY A 480 -25.69 11.30 29.11
CA GLY A 480 -26.43 11.21 27.87
C GLY A 480 -26.13 9.93 27.10
N ILE A 481 -26.50 9.93 25.82
CA ILE A 481 -26.46 8.75 24.95
C ILE A 481 -25.07 8.12 24.82
N ASP A 482 -24.00 8.92 24.90
CA ASP A 482 -22.61 8.50 24.71
C ASP A 482 -21.77 8.78 25.98
N SER A 483 -22.39 8.68 27.16
CA SER A 483 -21.78 8.91 28.49
C SER A 483 -21.33 10.34 28.81
N ASP A 484 -21.50 11.31 27.91
CA ASP A 484 -21.28 12.72 28.20
C ASP A 484 -22.32 13.27 29.18
N PRO A 485 -21.99 14.24 30.07
CA PRO A 485 -22.96 14.81 31.00
C PRO A 485 -24.21 15.38 30.31
N ASN A 486 -25.40 15.03 30.80
CA ASN A 486 -26.68 15.54 30.25
C ASN A 486 -27.20 16.80 30.97
N GLY A 487 -26.53 17.22 32.06
CA GLY A 487 -26.91 18.39 32.87
C GLY A 487 -27.91 18.09 34.00
N SER A 488 -28.48 16.89 34.05
CA SER A 488 -29.34 16.43 35.16
C SER A 488 -28.52 16.07 36.39
N LEU A 489 -29.04 16.41 37.56
CA LEU A 489 -28.47 16.10 38.87
C LEU A 489 -29.58 15.68 39.83
N ALA A 490 -29.22 14.96 40.89
CA ALA A 490 -30.15 14.64 41.96
C ALA A 490 -30.87 15.92 42.48
N PRO A 491 -32.19 15.88 42.72
CA PRO A 491 -33.05 14.70 42.70
C PRO A 491 -33.67 14.37 41.33
N TYR A 492 -33.32 15.06 40.24
CA TYR A 492 -33.92 14.93 38.91
C TYR A 492 -33.40 13.73 38.08
N VAL A 493 -33.15 12.61 38.76
CA VAL A 493 -32.72 11.34 38.14
C VAL A 493 -33.61 10.20 38.63
N LEU A 494 -33.65 9.11 37.86
CA LEU A 494 -34.40 7.91 38.21
C LEU A 494 -33.65 7.03 39.22
N PRO A 495 -34.38 6.20 39.98
CA PRO A 495 -35.84 6.11 40.04
C PRO A 495 -36.47 7.25 40.87
N ILE A 496 -37.75 7.51 40.63
CA ILE A 496 -38.53 8.39 41.51
C ILE A 496 -38.94 7.60 42.76
N LEU A 497 -38.38 7.98 43.90
CA LEU A 497 -38.61 7.37 45.21
C LEU A 497 -38.85 8.44 46.28
N ARG A 498 -39.11 8.00 47.52
CA ARG A 498 -39.27 8.93 48.65
C ARG A 498 -38.00 9.78 48.82
N GLY A 499 -38.13 11.08 48.66
CA GLY A 499 -37.01 12.03 48.70
C GLY A 499 -36.61 12.59 47.33
N SER A 500 -37.12 12.04 46.23
CA SER A 500 -36.90 12.55 44.86
C SER A 500 -37.67 13.85 44.56
N HIS A 501 -38.53 14.30 45.49
CA HIS A 501 -39.22 15.59 45.35
C HIS A 501 -38.26 16.76 45.70
N PRO A 502 -38.08 17.76 44.81
CA PRO A 502 -37.09 18.82 45.00
C PRO A 502 -37.45 19.81 46.11
N VAL A 503 -38.74 19.96 46.43
CA VAL A 503 -39.21 20.85 47.50
C VAL A 503 -39.11 20.14 48.86
N ALA A 504 -38.40 20.74 49.81
CA ALA A 504 -38.09 20.16 51.12
C ALA A 504 -39.32 19.68 51.91
N SER A 505 -40.44 20.43 51.85
CA SER A 505 -41.69 20.09 52.56
C SER A 505 -42.39 18.83 52.05
N TYR A 506 -42.01 18.34 50.86
CA TYR A 506 -42.60 17.17 50.22
C TYR A 506 -41.61 15.98 50.17
N LYS A 507 -40.47 16.04 50.87
CA LYS A 507 -39.47 14.96 50.85
C LYS A 507 -39.98 13.61 51.39
N THR A 508 -41.02 13.61 52.22
CA THR A 508 -41.67 12.39 52.71
C THR A 508 -42.59 11.74 51.66
N MET A 509 -42.94 12.46 50.60
CA MET A 509 -43.89 11.99 49.60
C MET A 509 -43.25 10.99 48.64
N SER A 510 -44.08 10.07 48.19
CA SER A 510 -43.84 9.16 47.08
C SER A 510 -45.08 9.19 46.18
N VAL A 511 -45.02 8.57 45.02
CA VAL A 511 -46.17 8.54 44.11
C VAL A 511 -47.21 7.56 44.65
N LYS A 512 -48.47 7.96 44.77
CA LYS A 512 -49.55 7.04 45.17
C LYS A 512 -50.02 6.17 44.01
N THR A 513 -50.44 4.94 44.32
CA THR A 513 -51.02 4.03 43.32
C THR A 513 -52.27 4.68 42.67
N GLY A 514 -52.55 4.37 41.39
CA GLY A 514 -53.61 5.02 40.62
C GLY A 514 -53.19 6.29 39.86
N TYR A 515 -52.20 7.05 40.35
CA TYR A 515 -51.65 8.17 39.57
C TYR A 515 -50.69 7.68 38.48
N HIS A 516 -50.85 8.22 37.27
CA HIS A 516 -49.95 7.94 36.17
C HIS A 516 -48.76 8.89 36.14
N PHE A 517 -47.62 8.38 35.69
CA PHE A 517 -46.51 9.20 35.23
C PHE A 517 -46.43 9.17 33.71
N LYS A 518 -45.94 10.26 33.14
CA LYS A 518 -45.70 10.42 31.70
C LYS A 518 -44.21 10.35 31.47
N PHE A 519 -43.82 9.70 30.38
CA PHE A 519 -42.43 9.58 30.01
C PHE A 519 -42.28 9.70 28.50
N ASP A 520 -41.06 9.99 28.09
CA ASP A 520 -40.65 9.87 26.70
C ASP A 520 -39.25 9.29 26.60
N LEU A 521 -38.94 8.81 25.41
CA LEU A 521 -37.62 8.33 25.02
C LEU A 521 -37.43 8.59 23.52
N LYS A 522 -36.19 8.46 23.06
CA LYS A 522 -35.82 8.74 21.67
C LYS A 522 -35.26 7.51 21.00
N SER A 523 -35.48 7.44 19.69
CA SER A 523 -34.74 6.54 18.81
C SER A 523 -34.10 7.32 17.68
N LYS A 524 -32.99 6.79 17.15
CA LYS A 524 -32.38 7.23 15.89
C LYS A 524 -32.22 6.04 14.95
N GLY A 525 -32.46 6.26 13.66
CA GLY A 525 -32.41 5.21 12.62
C GLY A 525 -33.78 4.89 12.02
N ASN A 526 -33.96 3.63 11.62
CA ASN A 526 -35.10 3.14 10.84
C ASN A 526 -36.27 2.72 11.72
N MET A 527 -36.70 3.63 12.60
CA MET A 527 -37.84 3.50 13.51
C MET A 527 -38.99 4.46 13.14
N PHE A 528 -39.12 4.77 11.84
CA PHE A 528 -40.07 5.73 11.28
C PHE A 528 -41.25 5.10 10.50
N GLY A 529 -41.29 3.78 10.38
CA GLY A 529 -42.40 3.03 9.77
C GLY A 529 -43.71 3.16 10.55
N ASP A 530 -44.82 2.83 9.90
CA ASP A 530 -46.17 2.88 10.47
C ASP A 530 -46.43 1.76 11.50
N LYS A 531 -45.78 0.61 11.30
CA LYS A 531 -45.81 -0.59 12.15
C LYS A 531 -44.63 -0.70 13.12
N ASP A 532 -43.80 0.33 13.20
CA ASP A 532 -42.74 0.39 14.20
C ASP A 532 -43.32 0.82 15.55
N ALA A 533 -42.74 0.30 16.63
CA ALA A 533 -43.20 0.57 17.98
C ALA A 533 -42.08 0.43 19.02
N ILE A 534 -42.32 0.94 20.22
CA ILE A 534 -41.54 0.63 21.42
C ILE A 534 -42.35 -0.31 22.29
N ARG A 535 -41.80 -1.48 22.64
CA ARG A 535 -42.37 -2.39 23.63
C ARG A 535 -41.76 -2.10 24.99
N ILE A 536 -42.62 -1.97 25.98
CA ILE A 536 -42.28 -1.81 27.38
C ILE A 536 -42.92 -2.96 28.14
N THR A 537 -42.10 -3.76 28.82
CA THR A 537 -42.56 -4.88 29.65
C THR A 537 -42.29 -4.54 31.11
N PRO A 538 -43.29 -4.10 31.87
CA PRO A 538 -43.14 -3.84 33.30
C PRO A 538 -42.99 -5.13 34.10
N THR A 539 -42.13 -5.08 35.11
CA THR A 539 -42.04 -6.05 36.19
C THR A 539 -42.15 -5.33 37.53
N PHE A 540 -42.60 -6.04 38.56
CA PHE A 540 -42.97 -5.45 39.84
C PHE A 540 -42.20 -6.07 40.98
N TYR A 541 -41.73 -5.22 41.88
CA TYR A 541 -41.02 -5.63 43.08
C TYR A 541 -41.57 -4.89 44.30
N PHE A 542 -41.46 -5.50 45.47
CA PHE A 542 -41.82 -4.90 46.74
C PHE A 542 -40.58 -4.75 47.62
N GLN A 543 -40.45 -3.60 48.27
CA GLN A 543 -39.37 -3.30 49.21
C GLN A 543 -39.95 -2.67 50.48
N ASP A 544 -39.54 -3.19 51.64
CA ASP A 544 -39.98 -2.72 52.94
C ASP A 544 -39.54 -1.26 53.18
N LYS A 545 -40.36 -0.46 53.86
CA LYS A 545 -40.07 0.96 54.12
C LYS A 545 -39.62 1.27 55.56
N ASN A 546 -39.22 0.26 56.32
CA ASN A 546 -38.65 0.39 57.66
C ASN A 546 -37.13 0.48 57.60
N ALA A 547 -36.56 1.53 58.21
CA ALA A 547 -35.11 1.77 58.22
C ALA A 547 -34.31 0.71 59.00
N THR A 548 -34.97 -0.11 59.84
CA THR A 548 -34.31 -1.21 60.55
C THR A 548 -34.27 -2.50 59.75
N THR A 549 -34.97 -2.58 58.61
CA THR A 549 -34.98 -3.75 57.74
C THR A 549 -33.85 -3.61 56.72
N PRO A 550 -32.96 -4.60 56.56
CA PRO A 550 -31.99 -4.59 55.47
C PRO A 550 -32.70 -4.51 54.12
N ALA A 551 -32.13 -3.77 53.16
CA ALA A 551 -32.68 -3.67 51.81
C ALA A 551 -32.95 -5.07 51.25
N LYS A 552 -34.20 -5.34 50.88
CA LYS A 552 -34.61 -6.61 50.28
C LYS A 552 -35.59 -6.33 49.15
N ARG A 553 -35.21 -6.74 47.95
CA ARG A 553 -36.06 -6.71 46.75
C ARG A 553 -36.78 -8.04 46.60
N ILE A 554 -38.11 -8.01 46.61
CA ILE A 554 -38.96 -9.18 46.46
C ILE A 554 -39.73 -9.04 45.15
N GLU A 555 -39.63 -9.99 44.23
CA GLU A 555 -40.47 -9.98 43.04
C GLU A 555 -41.92 -10.32 43.43
N VAL A 556 -42.89 -9.58 42.90
CA VAL A 556 -44.29 -9.67 43.34
C VAL A 556 -45.28 -9.84 42.19
N ASP A 557 -46.38 -10.52 42.50
CA ASP A 557 -47.58 -10.50 41.68
C ASP A 557 -48.52 -9.40 42.20
N LEU A 558 -49.08 -8.63 41.27
CA LEU A 558 -50.04 -7.58 41.58
C LEU A 558 -51.45 -8.02 41.19
N TYR A 559 -52.40 -7.73 42.05
CA TYR A 559 -53.82 -8.01 41.84
C TYR A 559 -54.63 -6.73 41.97
N TYR A 560 -55.73 -6.62 41.23
CA TYR A 560 -56.66 -5.50 41.32
C TYR A 560 -58.11 -5.99 41.33
N HIS A 561 -59.06 -5.06 41.43
CA HIS A 561 -60.48 -5.35 41.24
C HIS A 561 -60.93 -4.72 39.94
N SER A 562 -61.53 -5.52 39.06
CA SER A 562 -62.30 -4.98 37.94
C SER A 562 -63.74 -4.73 38.39
N ASP A 563 -64.55 -4.15 37.51
CA ASP A 563 -65.98 -3.93 37.79
C ASP A 563 -66.76 -5.25 37.98
N THR A 564 -66.20 -6.38 37.54
CA THR A 564 -66.90 -7.68 37.49
C THR A 564 -66.18 -8.81 38.24
N GLU A 565 -64.89 -8.67 38.51
CA GLU A 565 -64.06 -9.71 39.13
C GLU A 565 -63.13 -9.10 40.20
N LYS A 566 -63.06 -9.76 41.36
CA LYS A 566 -62.14 -9.40 42.43
C LYS A 566 -60.83 -10.17 42.31
N PHE A 567 -59.75 -9.53 42.73
CA PHE A 567 -58.38 -10.06 42.71
C PHE A 567 -58.00 -10.63 41.34
N VAL A 568 -58.12 -9.81 40.30
CA VAL A 568 -57.59 -10.12 38.96
C VAL A 568 -56.08 -9.93 38.99
N LYS A 569 -55.33 -10.98 38.68
CA LYS A 569 -53.86 -10.91 38.59
C LYS A 569 -53.44 -10.17 37.33
N ILE A 570 -52.60 -9.15 37.46
CA ILE A 570 -52.03 -8.42 36.31
C ILE A 570 -51.27 -9.40 35.39
N GLY A 571 -51.56 -9.34 34.09
CA GLY A 571 -50.97 -10.22 33.05
C GLY A 571 -51.49 -11.65 33.04
N SER A 572 -52.50 -11.97 33.84
CA SER A 572 -53.20 -13.26 33.73
C SER A 572 -54.22 -13.25 32.60
N ALA A 573 -54.75 -14.42 32.24
CA ALA A 573 -55.82 -14.51 31.23
C ALA A 573 -57.10 -13.76 31.64
N SER A 574 -57.33 -13.54 32.94
CA SER A 574 -58.45 -12.73 33.45
C SER A 574 -58.18 -11.22 33.37
N ASP A 575 -56.93 -10.79 33.18
CA ASP A 575 -56.60 -9.37 32.98
C ASP A 575 -57.01 -8.93 31.57
N GLN A 576 -58.15 -8.26 31.51
CA GLN A 576 -58.73 -7.74 30.27
C GLN A 576 -58.69 -6.21 30.23
N GLU A 577 -57.95 -5.56 31.13
CA GLU A 577 -57.88 -4.10 31.21
C GLU A 577 -57.22 -3.51 29.96
N ARG A 578 -57.80 -2.42 29.44
CA ARG A 578 -57.30 -1.75 28.23
C ARG A 578 -56.88 -0.33 28.53
N ARG A 579 -55.58 -0.08 28.43
CA ARG A 579 -55.00 1.25 28.62
C ARG A 579 -54.86 1.97 27.29
N ASN A 580 -55.17 3.26 27.31
CA ASN A 580 -55.04 4.14 26.15
C ASN A 580 -54.18 5.36 26.50
N ILE A 581 -53.46 5.88 25.52
CA ILE A 581 -52.67 7.11 25.63
C ILE A 581 -53.07 8.04 24.49
N THR A 582 -53.15 9.33 24.78
CA THR A 582 -53.34 10.37 23.76
C THR A 582 -52.05 11.16 23.58
N LEU A 583 -51.54 11.26 22.34
CA LEU A 583 -50.27 11.92 22.05
C LEU A 583 -50.24 13.37 22.55
N ASN A 584 -51.29 14.15 22.31
CA ASN A 584 -51.33 15.54 22.73
C ASN A 584 -52.48 15.79 23.72
N THR A 585 -52.13 15.84 25.00
CA THR A 585 -53.04 16.18 26.11
C THR A 585 -52.52 17.41 26.84
N ARG A 586 -53.38 18.07 27.64
CA ARG A 586 -53.03 19.27 28.43
C ARG A 586 -51.67 19.17 29.12
N LEU A 587 -51.39 18.06 29.81
CA LEU A 587 -50.14 17.88 30.55
C LEU A 587 -48.97 17.46 29.64
N ARG A 588 -49.18 16.63 28.62
CA ARG A 588 -48.07 16.26 27.72
C ARG A 588 -47.61 17.44 26.85
N ASN A 589 -48.56 18.26 26.40
CA ASN A 589 -48.36 19.52 25.66
C ASN A 589 -47.27 19.41 24.58
N VAL A 590 -47.41 18.41 23.69
CA VAL A 590 -46.43 18.15 22.62
C VAL A 590 -46.38 19.37 21.69
N PRO A 591 -45.17 19.86 21.31
CA PRO A 591 -45.07 21.01 20.41
C PRO A 591 -45.85 20.77 19.11
N VAL A 592 -46.72 21.72 18.77
CA VAL A 592 -47.54 21.64 17.54
C VAL A 592 -46.65 21.55 16.30
N THR A 593 -45.49 22.21 16.32
CA THR A 593 -44.48 22.12 15.25
C THR A 593 -44.02 20.70 15.00
N ASP A 594 -43.79 19.91 16.05
CA ASP A 594 -43.31 18.54 15.92
C ASP A 594 -44.41 17.64 15.35
N ILE A 595 -45.66 17.85 15.78
CA ILE A 595 -46.83 17.14 15.23
C ILE A 595 -46.99 17.44 13.73
N VAL A 596 -46.92 18.72 13.34
CA VAL A 596 -47.07 19.15 11.94
C VAL A 596 -45.90 18.69 11.07
N ASN A 597 -44.67 18.79 11.58
CA ASN A 597 -43.47 18.31 10.89
C ASN A 597 -43.52 16.80 10.68
N THR A 598 -43.94 16.05 11.70
CA THR A 598 -44.14 14.60 11.60
C THR A 598 -45.16 14.26 10.51
N ALA A 599 -46.32 14.92 10.52
CA ALA A 599 -47.36 14.72 9.52
C ALA A 599 -46.85 15.04 8.10
N GLY A 600 -46.16 16.17 7.94
CA GLY A 600 -45.56 16.58 6.67
C GLY A 600 -44.54 15.57 6.16
N THR A 601 -43.65 15.11 7.04
CA THR A 601 -42.64 14.11 6.70
C THR A 601 -43.25 12.78 6.30
N ILE A 602 -44.26 12.28 7.02
CA ILE A 602 -44.95 11.04 6.63
C ILE A 602 -45.64 11.22 5.27
N TYR A 603 -46.29 12.36 5.04
CA TYR A 603 -46.90 12.65 3.75
C TYR A 603 -45.86 12.67 2.62
N ASP A 604 -44.73 13.35 2.82
CA ASP A 604 -43.71 13.58 1.80
C ASP A 604 -42.83 12.34 1.54
N MET A 605 -42.73 11.40 2.49
CA MET A 605 -42.02 10.12 2.32
C MET A 605 -42.85 9.04 1.63
N ASN A 606 -44.17 9.22 1.54
CA ASN A 606 -45.08 8.22 0.99
C ASN A 606 -45.76 8.76 -0.28
N ILE A 607 -46.18 7.84 -1.15
CA ILE A 607 -46.90 8.17 -2.39
C ILE A 607 -48.31 7.57 -2.36
N GLY A 608 -49.21 8.06 -3.22
CA GLY A 608 -50.55 7.50 -3.38
C GLY A 608 -51.62 8.05 -2.41
N TRP A 609 -51.38 9.20 -1.79
CA TRP A 609 -52.40 9.86 -0.96
C TRP A 609 -53.64 10.27 -1.77
N SER A 610 -54.82 9.96 -1.25
CA SER A 610 -56.11 10.39 -1.82
C SER A 610 -56.59 11.75 -1.30
N ILE A 611 -55.83 12.38 -0.41
CA ILE A 611 -56.11 13.68 0.19
C ILE A 611 -54.91 14.61 -0.01
N THR A 612 -55.17 15.92 0.01
CA THR A 612 -54.10 16.92 -0.08
C THR A 612 -53.22 16.93 1.17
N ARG A 613 -51.98 17.43 1.03
CA ARG A 613 -51.05 17.60 2.16
C ARG A 613 -51.68 18.40 3.32
N SER A 614 -52.37 19.50 3.02
CA SER A 614 -53.04 20.29 4.06
C SER A 614 -54.12 19.50 4.80
N GLN A 615 -54.93 18.72 4.09
CA GLN A 615 -55.94 17.86 4.70
C GLN A 615 -55.31 16.77 5.56
N TYR A 616 -54.21 16.16 5.11
CA TYR A 616 -53.47 15.17 5.89
C TYR A 616 -52.91 15.77 7.18
N LEU A 617 -52.27 16.94 7.12
CA LEU A 617 -51.76 17.65 8.29
C LEU A 617 -52.87 17.94 9.31
N SER A 618 -54.01 18.48 8.87
CA SER A 618 -55.14 18.75 9.76
C SER A 618 -55.72 17.46 10.38
N ALA A 619 -55.85 16.40 9.59
CA ALA A 619 -56.32 15.10 10.09
C ALA A 619 -55.35 14.50 11.12
N PHE A 620 -54.04 14.59 10.87
CA PHE A 620 -53.01 14.12 11.79
C PHE A 620 -53.01 14.90 13.10
N GLN A 621 -53.14 16.23 13.03
CA GLN A 621 -53.21 17.08 14.22
C GLN A 621 -54.45 16.76 15.06
N LYS A 622 -55.60 16.50 14.43
CA LYS A 622 -56.80 16.02 15.14
C LYS A 622 -56.54 14.65 15.78
N ARG A 623 -56.00 13.69 15.03
CA ARG A 623 -55.64 12.34 15.51
C ARG A 623 -54.71 12.38 16.71
N ALA A 624 -53.80 13.35 16.79
CA ALA A 624 -52.91 13.51 17.94
C ALA A 624 -53.67 13.75 19.27
N THR A 625 -54.93 14.18 19.21
CA THR A 625 -55.80 14.38 20.38
C THR A 625 -56.73 13.20 20.68
N GLU A 626 -56.65 12.12 19.89
CA GLU A 626 -57.47 10.92 20.03
C GLU A 626 -56.76 9.86 20.88
N ALA A 627 -57.53 8.94 21.48
CA ALA A 627 -56.99 7.87 22.31
C ALA A 627 -56.37 6.76 21.44
N THR A 628 -55.16 6.33 21.80
CA THR A 628 -54.43 5.23 21.16
C THR A 628 -54.31 4.07 22.14
N TYR A 629 -54.75 2.87 21.74
CA TYR A 629 -54.61 1.66 22.54
C TYR A 629 -53.15 1.23 22.63
N VAL A 630 -52.70 0.89 23.84
CA VAL A 630 -51.28 0.55 24.09
C VAL A 630 -51.08 -0.76 24.85
N GLY A 631 -52.13 -1.52 25.20
CA GLY A 631 -52.00 -2.74 26.00
C GLY A 631 -52.64 -2.63 27.38
N GLY A 632 -52.21 -3.48 28.30
CA GLY A 632 -52.70 -3.58 29.68
C GLY A 632 -51.70 -3.04 30.71
N TYR A 633 -51.74 -3.59 31.93
CA TYR A 633 -50.73 -3.31 32.96
C TYR A 633 -49.48 -4.20 32.84
N ASP A 634 -49.55 -5.32 32.14
CA ASP A 634 -48.44 -6.26 31.96
C ASP A 634 -47.56 -5.95 30.74
N ILE A 635 -48.06 -5.14 29.81
CA ILE A 635 -47.34 -4.74 28.60
C ILE A 635 -47.83 -3.38 28.09
N GLN A 636 -46.90 -2.58 27.57
CA GLN A 636 -47.21 -1.35 26.85
C GLN A 636 -46.48 -1.31 25.50
N LEU A 637 -47.24 -1.23 24.41
CA LEU A 637 -46.74 -1.01 23.06
C LEU A 637 -47.03 0.43 22.63
N LEU A 638 -45.99 1.23 22.43
CA LEU A 638 -46.09 2.61 21.94
C LEU A 638 -46.02 2.59 20.40
N PRO A 639 -47.13 2.74 19.67
CA PRO A 639 -47.13 2.64 18.21
C PRO A 639 -46.91 4.01 17.56
N SER A 640 -46.83 4.04 16.23
CA SER A 640 -46.59 5.27 15.45
C SER A 640 -47.52 6.48 15.75
N PRO A 641 -48.78 6.33 16.22
CA PRO A 641 -49.58 7.48 16.67
C PRO A 641 -49.03 8.20 17.90
N LEU A 642 -48.15 7.56 18.69
CA LEU A 642 -47.51 8.11 19.89
C LEU A 642 -46.06 8.53 19.62
N ARG A 643 -45.73 8.86 18.37
CA ARG A 643 -44.40 9.24 17.91
C ARG A 643 -44.39 10.57 17.18
N THR A 644 -43.35 11.36 17.40
CA THR A 644 -43.01 12.54 16.58
C THR A 644 -41.62 12.41 15.97
N PHE A 645 -41.38 13.13 14.88
CA PHE A 645 -40.08 13.30 14.25
C PHE A 645 -39.49 14.65 14.65
N ILE A 646 -38.34 14.61 15.32
CA ILE A 646 -37.76 15.77 16.01
C ILE A 646 -36.44 16.23 15.39
N ASN A 647 -35.98 15.61 14.30
CA ASN A 647 -34.75 16.03 13.63
C ASN A 647 -34.98 17.25 12.71
N THR A 648 -33.89 17.85 12.21
CA THR A 648 -33.96 18.90 11.19
C THR A 648 -34.34 18.34 9.80
N PHE A 649 -34.80 19.21 8.91
CA PHE A 649 -34.91 18.94 7.46
C PHE A 649 -33.62 19.30 6.69
N SER A 650 -32.69 20.00 7.37
CA SER A 650 -31.46 20.50 6.78
C SER A 650 -30.47 19.39 6.49
N ARG A 651 -29.87 19.44 5.30
CA ARG A 651 -28.80 18.56 4.82
C ARG A 651 -28.16 19.17 3.57
N PRO A 652 -26.99 18.70 3.15
CA PRO A 652 -26.37 19.07 1.88
C PRO A 652 -27.29 18.75 0.69
N GLY A 653 -27.29 19.62 -0.33
CA GLY A 653 -28.20 19.48 -1.48
C GLY A 653 -27.99 18.19 -2.30
N ASN A 654 -26.80 17.60 -2.24
CA ASN A 654 -26.44 16.34 -2.89
C ASN A 654 -26.51 15.11 -1.95
N ALA A 655 -27.11 15.24 -0.76
CA ALA A 655 -27.31 14.10 0.12
C ALA A 655 -28.25 13.05 -0.47
N SER A 656 -28.02 11.78 -0.17
CA SER A 656 -28.83 10.67 -0.67
C SER A 656 -30.24 10.64 -0.09
N ALA A 657 -30.43 11.17 1.13
CA ALA A 657 -31.73 11.27 1.78
C ALA A 657 -32.56 12.46 1.26
N SER A 658 -33.89 12.38 1.38
CA SER A 658 -34.80 13.52 1.20
C SER A 658 -34.86 14.38 2.49
N PRO A 659 -35.39 15.63 2.45
CA PRO A 659 -35.50 16.44 3.67
C PRO A 659 -36.39 15.76 4.70
N ALA A 660 -37.46 15.12 4.22
CA ALA A 660 -38.39 14.35 5.02
C ALA A 660 -37.69 13.13 5.66
N ARG A 661 -36.90 12.36 4.92
CA ARG A 661 -36.12 11.23 5.48
C ARG A 661 -35.13 11.71 6.55
N THR A 662 -34.50 12.86 6.38
CA THR A 662 -33.63 13.45 7.41
C THR A 662 -34.41 13.80 8.66
N ASN A 663 -35.56 14.49 8.56
CA ASN A 663 -36.42 14.78 9.71
C ASN A 663 -36.88 13.48 10.42
N ALA A 664 -37.25 12.45 9.65
CA ALA A 664 -37.67 11.15 10.15
C ALA A 664 -36.56 10.35 10.84
N SER A 665 -35.30 10.80 10.85
CA SER A 665 -34.17 10.00 11.34
C SER A 665 -34.05 9.94 12.86
N ILE A 666 -34.66 10.90 13.57
CA ILE A 666 -34.73 10.92 15.03
C ILE A 666 -36.19 11.02 15.42
N GLN A 667 -36.63 10.07 16.24
CA GLN A 667 -38.01 9.96 16.68
C GLN A 667 -38.08 10.12 18.20
N GLN A 668 -39.15 10.74 18.68
CA GLN A 668 -39.50 10.78 20.09
C GLN A 668 -40.79 10.01 20.30
N TRP A 669 -40.79 9.13 21.30
CA TRP A 669 -41.90 8.25 21.64
C TRP A 669 -42.46 8.63 22.99
N TYR A 670 -43.79 8.68 23.10
CA TYR A 670 -44.48 9.17 24.30
C TYR A 670 -45.29 8.07 24.96
N GLY A 671 -45.04 7.86 26.26
CA GLY A 671 -45.72 6.87 27.09
C GLY A 671 -46.43 7.45 28.30
N GLU A 672 -47.15 6.56 28.98
CA GLU A 672 -47.89 6.85 30.20
C GLU A 672 -48.17 5.56 30.95
N TYR A 673 -47.76 5.49 32.21
CA TYR A 673 -47.89 4.28 33.00
C TYR A 673 -48.39 4.57 34.41
N SER A 674 -49.19 3.66 34.94
CA SER A 674 -49.71 3.68 36.30
C SER A 674 -49.96 2.26 36.78
N LEU A 675 -49.94 2.08 38.10
CA LEU A 675 -50.58 0.93 38.73
C LEU A 675 -52.08 1.21 38.92
N PRO A 676 -52.93 0.17 39.07
CA PRO A 676 -54.31 0.33 39.53
C PRO A 676 -54.37 1.18 40.82
N ALA A 677 -55.47 1.90 41.02
CA ALA A 677 -55.65 2.73 42.21
C ALA A 677 -55.71 1.90 43.51
N ALA A 678 -56.37 0.74 43.47
CA ALA A 678 -56.30 -0.25 44.53
C ALA A 678 -55.54 -1.48 44.02
N VAL A 679 -54.36 -1.71 44.57
CA VAL A 679 -53.50 -2.84 44.21
C VAL A 679 -53.23 -3.70 45.44
N TYR A 680 -53.25 -5.01 45.22
CA TYR A 680 -53.00 -6.02 46.25
C TYR A 680 -51.74 -6.79 45.86
N VAL A 681 -50.73 -6.73 46.72
CA VAL A 681 -49.37 -7.21 46.41
C VAL A 681 -49.12 -8.50 47.15
N VAL A 682 -48.63 -9.54 46.47
CA VAL A 682 -48.17 -10.79 47.10
C VAL A 682 -46.82 -11.20 46.52
N GLU A 683 -46.04 -12.00 47.25
CA GLU A 683 -44.82 -12.58 46.68
C GLU A 683 -45.13 -13.36 45.40
N LYS A 684 -44.30 -13.22 44.37
CA LYS A 684 -44.55 -13.83 43.06
C LYS A 684 -44.73 -15.36 43.17
N GLY A 685 -45.74 -15.88 42.47
CA GLY A 685 -46.07 -17.31 42.49
C GLY A 685 -46.98 -17.72 43.65
N THR A 686 -47.36 -16.79 44.53
CA THR A 686 -48.37 -17.04 45.56
C THR A 686 -49.71 -17.45 44.94
N ASP A 687 -50.20 -18.64 45.27
CA ASP A 687 -51.54 -19.10 44.88
C ASP A 687 -52.61 -18.47 45.79
N LEU A 688 -53.08 -17.30 45.37
CA LEU A 688 -54.08 -16.52 46.10
C LEU A 688 -55.43 -17.26 46.19
N ALA A 689 -55.78 -18.07 45.19
CA ALA A 689 -57.01 -18.86 45.19
C ALA A 689 -56.96 -19.96 46.25
N SER A 690 -55.85 -20.68 46.35
CA SER A 690 -55.66 -21.68 47.41
C SER A 690 -55.63 -21.04 48.80
N TYR A 691 -54.99 -19.88 48.95
CA TYR A 691 -55.04 -19.12 50.20
C TYR A 691 -56.47 -18.75 50.60
N GLY A 692 -57.28 -18.27 49.64
CA GLY A 692 -58.67 -17.88 49.88
C GLY A 692 -59.64 -19.05 50.13
N ARG A 693 -59.26 -20.29 49.80
CA ARG A 693 -60.00 -21.49 50.23
C ARG A 693 -59.69 -21.87 51.68
N ALA A 694 -58.44 -21.66 52.11
CA ALA A 694 -57.97 -22.01 53.45
C ALA A 694 -58.22 -20.90 54.49
N ASN A 695 -58.34 -19.65 54.05
CA ASN A 695 -58.49 -18.46 54.88
C ASN A 695 -59.57 -17.56 54.29
N ARG A 696 -60.20 -16.70 55.10
CA ARG A 696 -61.04 -15.62 54.57
C ARG A 696 -60.16 -14.64 53.79
N LEU A 697 -60.34 -14.58 52.47
CA LEU A 697 -59.68 -13.61 51.60
C LEU A 697 -60.55 -12.35 51.45
N ASP A 698 -60.01 -11.22 51.87
CA ASP A 698 -60.58 -9.89 51.73
C ASP A 698 -59.48 -8.84 51.59
N GLU A 699 -59.87 -7.60 51.34
CA GLU A 699 -58.98 -6.47 51.07
C GLU A 699 -58.07 -6.10 52.25
N LYS A 700 -58.21 -6.77 53.42
CA LYS A 700 -57.40 -6.58 54.63
C LYS A 700 -56.58 -7.82 55.00
N SER A 701 -56.61 -8.86 54.16
CA SER A 701 -55.92 -10.11 54.44
C SER A 701 -54.41 -9.91 54.64
N PRO A 702 -53.80 -10.59 55.64
CA PRO A 702 -52.39 -10.40 56.02
C PRO A 702 -51.39 -10.92 54.99
N ILE A 703 -51.86 -11.70 54.00
CA ILE A 703 -51.03 -12.14 52.86
C ILE A 703 -50.57 -10.98 51.98
N PHE A 704 -51.27 -9.85 52.01
CA PHE A 704 -50.95 -8.70 51.17
C PHE A 704 -49.83 -7.85 51.76
N LEU A 705 -48.76 -7.67 50.99
CA LEU A 705 -47.65 -6.79 51.31
C LEU A 705 -48.10 -5.32 51.19
N ARG A 706 -47.88 -4.55 52.26
CA ARG A 706 -48.50 -3.23 52.47
C ARG A 706 -47.50 -2.17 52.93
N ASN A 707 -46.71 -2.52 53.94
CA ASN A 707 -45.75 -1.61 54.57
C ASN A 707 -44.45 -1.46 53.77
N GLY A 708 -44.54 -0.93 52.55
CA GLY A 708 -43.40 -0.79 51.66
C GLY A 708 -43.74 -0.01 50.40
N TYR A 709 -42.86 -0.12 49.41
CA TYR A 709 -43.06 0.46 48.08
C TYR A 709 -43.11 -0.63 47.02
N ILE A 710 -43.94 -0.41 46.01
CA ILE A 710 -44.00 -1.19 44.78
C ILE A 710 -43.10 -0.49 43.76
N SER A 711 -41.95 -1.08 43.47
CA SER A 711 -41.05 -0.65 42.41
C SER A 711 -41.57 -1.15 41.07
N VAL A 712 -41.73 -0.22 40.12
CA VAL A 712 -42.00 -0.52 38.71
C VAL A 712 -40.67 -0.52 37.97
N ASN A 713 -40.34 -1.64 37.34
CA ASN A 713 -39.14 -1.83 36.55
C ASN A 713 -39.52 -2.08 35.08
N PHE A 714 -38.92 -1.35 34.15
CA PHE A 714 -39.21 -1.45 32.72
C PHE A 714 -38.08 -2.14 31.96
N ASN A 715 -38.43 -3.18 31.20
CA ASN A 715 -37.66 -3.58 30.04
C ASN A 715 -38.16 -2.84 28.79
N ILE A 716 -37.26 -2.27 27.98
CA ILE A 716 -37.60 -1.42 26.83
C ILE A 716 -36.90 -1.93 25.57
N GLU A 717 -37.70 -2.18 24.53
CA GLU A 717 -37.25 -2.79 23.28
C GLU A 717 -37.88 -2.09 22.06
N THR A 718 -37.16 -2.03 20.95
CA THR A 718 -37.71 -1.56 19.68
C THR A 718 -38.31 -2.70 18.87
N ILE A 719 -39.43 -2.43 18.23
CA ILE A 719 -40.15 -3.36 17.34
C ILE A 719 -40.20 -2.72 15.96
N ARG A 720 -39.72 -3.44 14.94
CA ARG A 720 -39.80 -3.01 13.54
C ARG A 720 -40.79 -3.86 12.76
N ASN A 721 -41.56 -3.23 11.89
CA ASN A 721 -42.53 -3.91 11.02
C ASN A 721 -43.50 -4.86 11.75
N ALA A 722 -43.88 -4.53 12.99
CA ALA A 722 -44.68 -5.36 13.88
C ALA A 722 -44.11 -6.76 14.23
N ASP A 723 -42.81 -7.00 14.02
CA ASP A 723 -42.16 -8.25 14.46
C ASP A 723 -41.84 -8.20 15.97
N ILE A 724 -42.81 -8.65 16.77
CA ILE A 724 -42.69 -8.71 18.23
C ILE A 724 -41.79 -9.84 18.73
N ASN A 725 -41.47 -10.82 17.88
CA ASN A 725 -40.68 -11.98 18.29
C ASN A 725 -39.18 -11.73 18.16
N HIS A 726 -38.79 -10.80 17.29
CA HIS A 726 -37.40 -10.40 17.09
C HIS A 726 -37.24 -8.87 17.26
N PRO A 727 -37.19 -8.40 18.52
CA PRO A 727 -36.92 -6.99 18.79
C PRO A 727 -35.62 -6.53 18.13
N HIS A 728 -35.58 -5.30 17.64
CA HIS A 728 -34.45 -4.83 16.84
C HIS A 728 -33.28 -4.35 17.71
N LEU A 729 -33.58 -3.48 18.68
CA LEU A 729 -32.66 -2.91 19.67
C LEU A 729 -33.23 -3.09 21.08
N GLN A 730 -32.36 -3.18 22.09
CA GLN A 730 -32.74 -3.22 23.50
C GLN A 730 -32.05 -2.10 24.28
N TYR A 731 -32.77 -1.52 25.25
CA TYR A 731 -32.24 -0.44 26.09
C TYR A 731 -31.32 -0.96 27.21
N ILE A 732 -31.66 -2.09 27.82
CA ILE A 732 -30.99 -2.59 29.03
C ILE A 732 -30.26 -3.91 28.77
N HIS A 733 -30.93 -4.86 28.11
CA HIS A 733 -30.46 -6.25 27.99
C HIS A 733 -29.81 -6.56 26.62
N ALA A 734 -29.35 -5.55 25.88
CA ALA A 734 -28.60 -5.83 24.66
C ALA A 734 -27.27 -6.52 25.01
N PRO A 735 -26.77 -7.48 24.21
CA PRO A 735 -25.58 -8.24 24.57
C PRO A 735 -24.27 -7.44 24.62
N LEU A 736 -24.22 -6.25 24.01
CA LEU A 736 -23.00 -5.45 23.85
C LEU A 736 -23.06 -4.04 24.45
N ASP A 737 -24.26 -3.44 24.58
CA ASP A 737 -24.46 -2.11 25.14
C ASP A 737 -25.69 -2.07 26.06
N ASN A 738 -25.48 -1.76 27.34
CA ASN A 738 -26.55 -1.40 28.26
C ASN A 738 -26.66 0.12 28.34
N GLN A 739 -27.60 0.69 27.58
CA GLN A 739 -27.83 2.13 27.52
C GLN A 739 -28.14 2.75 28.89
N TRP A 740 -28.90 2.03 29.71
CA TRP A 740 -29.38 2.52 31.00
C TRP A 740 -28.23 2.76 31.98
N TRP A 741 -27.35 1.77 32.09
CA TRP A 741 -26.25 1.83 33.05
C TRP A 741 -24.95 2.34 32.43
N ASP A 742 -24.49 1.70 31.36
CA ASP A 742 -23.14 1.93 30.81
C ASP A 742 -23.04 3.30 30.13
N MET A 743 -24.14 3.79 29.55
CA MET A 743 -24.20 5.09 28.87
C MET A 743 -24.76 6.20 29.76
N GLU A 744 -26.04 6.12 30.15
CA GLU A 744 -26.75 7.23 30.81
C GLU A 744 -26.50 7.34 32.31
N GLY A 745 -25.89 6.31 32.92
CA GLY A 745 -25.33 6.38 34.27
C GLY A 745 -26.37 6.42 35.38
N PHE A 746 -27.22 5.39 35.46
CA PHE A 746 -28.30 5.23 36.45
C PHE A 746 -27.92 5.51 37.92
N ASP A 747 -26.72 5.11 38.36
CA ASP A 747 -26.13 5.60 39.61
C ASP A 747 -24.72 6.15 39.36
N GLY A 748 -24.56 7.44 39.57
CA GLY A 748 -23.31 8.17 39.37
C GLY A 748 -22.93 9.03 40.57
N THR A 749 -23.54 8.82 41.73
CA THR A 749 -23.33 9.70 42.89
C THR A 749 -21.94 9.52 43.52
N ASP A 750 -21.33 8.34 43.40
CA ASP A 750 -19.99 8.05 43.92
C ASP A 750 -19.06 7.28 42.94
N GLY A 751 -19.55 6.96 41.74
CA GLY A 751 -18.79 6.25 40.70
C GLY A 751 -18.66 4.74 40.94
N VAL A 752 -19.37 4.17 41.91
CA VAL A 752 -19.45 2.73 42.16
C VAL A 752 -20.75 2.20 41.56
N ARG A 753 -20.76 0.92 41.14
CA ARG A 753 -22.01 0.22 40.81
C ARG A 753 -22.77 -0.13 42.09
N ASP A 754 -23.27 0.86 42.79
CA ASP A 754 -24.03 0.65 44.01
C ASP A 754 -25.48 0.33 43.68
N ARG A 755 -25.84 -0.94 43.92
CA ARG A 755 -27.23 -1.39 43.81
C ARG A 755 -28.04 -1.05 45.04
N VAL A 756 -27.49 -0.33 46.02
CA VAL A 756 -28.18 0.00 47.27
C VAL A 756 -28.17 1.50 47.48
N VAL A 757 -29.35 2.13 47.40
CA VAL A 757 -29.50 3.56 47.69
C VAL A 757 -30.19 3.76 49.03
N THR A 758 -29.82 4.82 49.75
CA THR A 758 -30.43 5.17 51.04
C THR A 758 -31.22 6.46 50.88
N ASP A 759 -32.52 6.43 51.23
CA ASP A 759 -33.31 7.66 51.22
C ASP A 759 -32.98 8.61 52.39
N PRO A 760 -33.49 9.86 52.39
CA PRO A 760 -33.23 10.81 53.47
C PRO A 760 -33.69 10.39 54.87
N TYR A 761 -34.38 9.25 55.02
CA TYR A 761 -34.88 8.73 56.29
C TYR A 761 -34.18 7.42 56.70
N GLY A 762 -33.11 7.03 56.01
CA GLY A 762 -32.29 5.87 56.35
C GLY A 762 -32.85 4.54 55.84
N VAL A 763 -33.88 4.52 55.00
CA VAL A 763 -34.36 3.28 54.37
C VAL A 763 -33.49 2.98 53.15
N GLN A 764 -33.04 1.74 53.06
CA GLN A 764 -32.20 1.26 51.98
C GLN A 764 -33.02 0.48 50.95
N TYR A 765 -32.79 0.74 49.67
CA TYR A 765 -33.46 0.08 48.55
C TYR A 765 -32.45 -0.57 47.62
N MET A 766 -32.77 -1.76 47.12
CA MET A 766 -32.02 -2.43 46.07
C MET A 766 -32.52 -2.00 44.70
N LEU A 767 -31.69 -1.27 43.95
CA LEU A 767 -31.99 -0.80 42.61
C LEU A 767 -31.53 -1.80 41.53
N GLN A 768 -32.26 -1.78 40.41
CA GLN A 768 -31.90 -2.49 39.18
C GLN A 768 -32.14 -1.59 37.96
N ASP A 769 -31.42 -1.87 36.88
CA ASP A 769 -31.64 -1.20 35.60
C ASP A 769 -33.11 -1.33 35.18
N GLY A 770 -33.70 -0.23 34.73
CA GLY A 770 -35.12 -0.14 34.40
C GLY A 770 -36.02 0.31 35.56
N ASP A 771 -35.52 0.46 36.78
CA ASP A 771 -36.35 1.02 37.87
C ASP A 771 -36.75 2.47 37.57
N VAL A 772 -38.06 2.73 37.49
CA VAL A 772 -38.59 4.05 37.11
C VAL A 772 -39.27 4.79 38.26
N VAL A 773 -40.18 4.14 38.97
CA VAL A 773 -41.02 4.76 40.02
C VAL A 773 -41.28 3.76 41.14
N TYR A 774 -41.24 4.26 42.37
CA TYR A 774 -41.59 3.53 43.59
C TYR A 774 -42.93 4.08 44.12
N TYR A 775 -43.99 3.28 43.98
CA TYR A 775 -45.33 3.61 44.47
C TYR A 775 -45.49 3.22 45.94
N ASP A 776 -46.16 4.03 46.77
CA ASP A 776 -46.45 3.63 48.16
C ASP A 776 -47.49 2.49 48.17
N GLY A 777 -47.13 1.33 48.73
CA GLY A 777 -48.01 0.16 48.81
C GLY A 777 -49.21 0.32 49.75
N ASN A 778 -49.24 1.39 50.55
CA ASN A 778 -50.31 1.70 51.49
C ASN A 778 -51.11 2.97 51.13
N GLN A 779 -50.76 3.68 50.05
CA GLN A 779 -51.46 4.89 49.65
C GLN A 779 -52.02 4.77 48.23
N SER A 780 -53.21 5.32 48.05
CA SER A 780 -53.97 5.30 46.81
C SER A 780 -54.37 6.70 46.40
N SER A 781 -54.55 6.91 45.09
CA SER A 781 -55.25 8.09 44.58
C SER A 781 -56.65 8.24 45.18
N TYR A 782 -57.30 7.16 45.60
CA TYR A 782 -58.62 7.24 46.26
C TYR A 782 -58.57 8.05 47.56
N ASP A 783 -57.46 7.99 48.31
CA ASP A 783 -57.28 8.71 49.58
C ASP A 783 -57.38 10.24 49.41
N ASP A 784 -57.13 10.76 48.20
CA ASP A 784 -57.19 12.21 47.91
C ASP A 784 -58.58 12.70 47.51
N PHE A 785 -59.49 11.79 47.16
CA PHE A 785 -60.84 12.11 46.68
C PHE A 785 -61.95 11.57 47.59
N GLU A 786 -61.61 10.89 48.70
CA GLU A 786 -62.57 10.57 49.75
C GLU A 786 -63.10 11.87 50.38
N ILE A 787 -64.39 12.15 50.15
CA ILE A 787 -65.10 13.20 50.87
C ILE A 787 -65.22 12.72 52.32
N ASN A 788 -64.44 13.31 53.22
CA ASN A 788 -64.68 13.21 54.66
C ASN A 788 -66.04 13.85 54.97
N GLY A 789 -67.12 13.08 54.80
CA GLY A 789 -68.41 13.40 55.34
C GLY A 789 -68.30 13.39 56.86
N THR A 790 -68.36 14.57 57.48
CA THR A 790 -68.66 14.66 58.91
C THR A 790 -70.04 14.04 59.13
N HIS A 791 -70.08 12.87 59.76
CA HIS A 791 -71.25 12.36 60.46
C HIS A 791 -71.02 12.46 61.97
#